data_AF-S7HG14-F1
#
_entry.id   AF-S7HG14-F1
#
_cell.length_a   1.000
_cell.length_b   1.000
_cell.length_c   1.000
_cell.angle_alpha   90.00
_cell.angle_beta   90.00
_cell.angle_gamma   90.00
#
_symmetry.space_group_name_H-M   'P 1'
#
loop_
_entity.id
_entity.type
_entity.pdbx_description
1 polymer ?
#
loop_
_entity_poly.entity_id
_entity_poly.type
_entity_poly.pdbx_seq_one_letter_code
_entity_poly.pdbx_strand_id
1 'polypeptide(L)'
;GVVVGLYDNPSIKKCTAFLHWLESKKDEAASYGEMNFDKRLDEDRDRKEIQLSQMKRKIHQVKKGSPAYKKLRKDIAKDEKWLSEIHSYTPCKYSLAAFWKALYDKTAAGYRRLSHFYLRDNDSRHIIVVAPTRSGKGVGLIIPTLLGGWKQSVVVNDIKSENWGITAGYRKRMGQKVIKFEPTSADGSSARWNPLDEIPIGTAGEVSAAQNIANVIANYEGKENPDHWIANAGNVIAIVILHLEYAHYADPEHYPQRPNLYTVSSFLKATLAPEVEEDGTIDDSHYVVQDFVKAIQALQNFPHVPEGGIEIEEWSTRDKAYVKRKFTPDDLHALYPDDFMEPLDPETAFTHPIINRGFMEIAKKPDNELGSIISTANTALKEYLDPVLTANTRVSDFCIDDLMRYDRPVSLYLITPPSDLLRMSPIFRLFFEMMIGRHTREIGEYKKGRCSKPSYRHKCLLLMDEFNSLGNLKRFASALAFTAGYGMKSMLIMQGLDQLYKTYGKENELLMNTSLQIYYSPNDAATAKHIEESLGNETIRVESESETGSWFKKSVSYSETSRPLLTAEEARRLGNDEILFVQNNPPVRTEKIKYYEQDFFLKKLVDAPYVSDVIRSGGRADVINANPLWKQRLEQRKEAGEHKFKDLKVAR
;
A
#
# COMPACT_ATOMS: atom_id res chain seq x y z
N GLY A 1 -13.03 -0.18 16.76
CA GLY A 1 -11.84 -1.01 16.56
C GLY A 1 -11.82 -1.57 15.17
N VAL A 2 -10.89 -2.48 14.88
CA VAL A 2 -10.84 -3.19 13.60
C VAL A 2 -12.05 -4.11 13.52
N VAL A 3 -12.72 -4.17 12.36
CA VAL A 3 -13.87 -5.07 12.16
C VAL A 3 -13.30 -6.43 11.78
N VAL A 4 -13.68 -7.50 12.48
CA VAL A 4 -12.98 -8.80 12.40
C VAL A 4 -13.86 -10.01 12.10
N GLY A 5 -15.19 -9.85 12.11
CA GLY A 5 -16.09 -10.93 11.70
C GLY A 5 -17.57 -10.64 11.95
N LEU A 6 -18.44 -11.52 11.46
CA LEU A 6 -19.90 -11.48 11.64
C LEU A 6 -20.34 -12.55 12.65
N TYR A 7 -21.13 -12.14 13.65
CA TYR A 7 -21.65 -13.06 14.67
C TYR A 7 -23.16 -12.84 14.87
N ASP A 8 -23.90 -13.10 13.80
CA ASP A 8 -25.34 -12.94 13.79
C ASP A 8 -26.08 -14.00 14.61
N ASN A 9 -27.29 -13.64 15.07
CA ASN A 9 -28.16 -14.58 15.76
C ASN A 9 -28.67 -15.68 14.81
N PRO A 10 -29.15 -16.83 15.32
CA PRO A 10 -29.58 -17.96 14.49
C PRO A 10 -30.67 -17.63 13.47
N SER A 11 -31.56 -16.68 13.76
CA SER A 11 -32.63 -16.26 12.85
C SER A 11 -32.09 -15.50 11.64
N ILE A 12 -31.14 -14.57 11.86
CA ILE A 12 -30.48 -13.85 10.78
C ILE A 12 -29.62 -14.81 9.96
N LYS A 13 -28.89 -15.74 10.58
CA LYS A 13 -28.13 -16.79 9.86
C LYS A 13 -29.00 -17.61 8.91
N LYS A 14 -30.23 -17.97 9.32
CA LYS A 14 -31.19 -18.63 8.43
C LYS A 14 -31.60 -17.73 7.26
N CYS A 15 -31.77 -16.43 7.49
CA CYS A 15 -32.06 -15.47 6.42
C CYS A 15 -30.87 -15.34 5.45
N THR A 16 -29.63 -15.31 5.95
CA THR A 16 -28.40 -15.30 5.16
C THR A 16 -28.30 -16.55 4.29
N ALA A 17 -28.50 -17.73 4.89
CA ALA A 17 -28.50 -19.00 4.17
C ALA A 17 -29.58 -19.05 3.08
N PHE A 18 -30.78 -18.54 3.37
CA PHE A 18 -31.86 -18.45 2.40
C PHE A 18 -31.53 -17.47 1.25
N LEU A 19 -30.90 -16.34 1.56
CA LEU A 19 -30.46 -15.37 0.55
C LEU A 19 -29.41 -15.99 -0.39
N HIS A 20 -28.39 -16.67 0.16
CA HIS A 20 -27.38 -17.36 -0.64
C HIS A 20 -27.97 -18.50 -1.49
N TRP A 21 -28.96 -19.23 -0.96
CA TRP A 21 -29.68 -20.23 -1.74
C TRP A 21 -30.44 -19.59 -2.92
N LEU A 22 -31.13 -18.47 -2.70
CA LEU A 22 -31.79 -17.71 -3.77
C LEU A 22 -30.79 -17.17 -4.80
N GLU A 23 -29.63 -16.70 -4.35
CA GLU A 23 -28.55 -16.26 -5.22
C GLU A 23 -28.08 -17.39 -6.14
N SER A 24 -27.84 -18.57 -5.58
CA SER A 24 -27.47 -19.76 -6.36
C SER A 24 -28.54 -20.10 -7.41
N LYS A 25 -29.82 -20.01 -7.06
CA LYS A 25 -30.91 -20.25 -8.03
C LYS A 25 -31.02 -19.17 -9.11
N LYS A 26 -30.76 -17.91 -8.76
CA LYS A 26 -30.66 -16.80 -9.72
C LYS A 26 -29.53 -17.03 -10.71
N ASP A 27 -28.34 -17.38 -10.22
CA ASP A 27 -27.15 -17.57 -11.04
C ASP A 27 -27.29 -18.81 -11.93
N GLU A 28 -27.78 -19.92 -11.39
CA GLU A 28 -28.10 -21.14 -12.15
C GLU A 28 -29.06 -20.83 -13.32
N ALA A 29 -30.16 -20.12 -13.05
CA ALA A 29 -31.12 -19.74 -14.09
C ALA A 29 -30.53 -18.76 -15.12
N ALA A 30 -29.63 -17.86 -14.70
CA ALA A 30 -28.93 -16.96 -15.60
C ALA A 30 -27.98 -17.72 -16.53
N SER A 31 -27.15 -18.63 -16.01
CA SER A 31 -26.24 -19.46 -16.80
C SER A 31 -26.98 -20.37 -17.78
N TYR A 32 -28.10 -20.99 -17.37
CA TYR A 32 -28.95 -21.74 -18.31
C TYR A 32 -29.53 -20.84 -19.40
N GLY A 33 -29.87 -19.59 -19.08
CA GLY A 33 -30.33 -18.59 -20.04
C GLY A 33 -29.25 -18.23 -21.07
N GLU A 34 -28.04 -17.96 -20.61
CA GLU A 34 -26.86 -17.66 -21.44
C GLU A 34 -26.54 -18.83 -22.38
N MET A 35 -26.45 -20.06 -21.85
CA MET A 35 -26.17 -21.25 -22.65
C MET A 35 -27.21 -21.46 -23.77
N ASN A 36 -28.50 -21.23 -23.48
CA ASN A 36 -29.56 -21.32 -24.49
C ASN A 36 -29.52 -20.18 -25.50
N PHE A 37 -29.08 -18.99 -25.09
CA PHE A 37 -28.90 -17.85 -25.97
C PHE A 37 -27.73 -18.11 -26.93
N ASP A 38 -26.58 -18.53 -26.42
CA ASP A 38 -25.39 -18.83 -27.22
C ASP A 38 -25.70 -19.92 -28.25
N LYS A 39 -26.39 -20.98 -27.83
CA LYS A 39 -26.83 -22.04 -28.75
C LYS A 39 -27.71 -21.52 -29.89
N ARG A 40 -28.68 -20.64 -29.59
CA ARG A 40 -29.55 -20.05 -30.61
C ARG A 40 -28.79 -19.07 -31.50
N LEU A 41 -27.84 -18.34 -30.93
CA LEU A 41 -26.99 -17.39 -31.65
C LEU A 41 -26.12 -18.12 -32.68
N ASP A 42 -25.55 -19.27 -32.29
CA ASP A 42 -24.80 -20.15 -33.20
C ASP A 42 -25.70 -20.69 -34.31
N GLU A 43 -26.89 -21.20 -33.98
CA GLU A 43 -27.87 -21.67 -34.97
C GLU A 43 -28.31 -20.55 -35.95
N ASP A 44 -28.44 -19.30 -35.46
CA ASP A 44 -28.76 -18.14 -36.29
C ASP A 44 -27.58 -17.69 -37.16
N ARG A 45 -26.35 -17.76 -36.63
CA ARG A 45 -25.11 -17.50 -37.38
C ARG A 45 -24.97 -18.49 -38.53
N ASP A 46 -25.07 -19.78 -38.26
CA ASP A 46 -24.98 -20.83 -39.28
C ASP A 46 -26.03 -20.61 -40.38
N ARG A 47 -27.29 -20.33 -40.00
CA ARG A 47 -28.37 -20.03 -40.95
C ARG A 47 -28.04 -18.82 -41.81
N LYS A 48 -27.53 -17.74 -41.22
CA LYS A 48 -27.16 -16.52 -41.94
C LYS A 48 -25.94 -16.70 -42.83
N GLU A 49 -24.94 -17.46 -42.43
CA GLU A 49 -23.78 -17.77 -43.27
C GLU A 49 -24.16 -18.61 -44.50
N ILE A 50 -25.04 -19.60 -44.32
CA ILE A 50 -25.60 -20.39 -45.42
C ILE A 50 -26.40 -19.48 -46.36
N GLN A 51 -27.28 -18.63 -45.83
CA GLN A 51 -28.06 -17.67 -46.61
C GLN A 51 -27.17 -16.68 -47.37
N LEU A 52 -26.15 -16.13 -46.71
CA LEU A 52 -25.19 -15.21 -47.30
C LEU A 52 -24.42 -15.86 -48.43
N SER A 53 -23.97 -17.11 -48.25
CA SER A 53 -23.29 -17.89 -49.28
C SER A 53 -24.18 -18.12 -50.51
N GLN A 54 -25.45 -18.44 -50.30
CA GLN A 54 -26.42 -18.59 -51.39
C GLN A 54 -26.69 -17.26 -52.11
N MET A 55 -26.84 -16.17 -51.37
CA MET A 55 -27.06 -14.83 -51.92
C MET A 55 -25.84 -14.33 -52.70
N LYS A 56 -24.62 -14.55 -52.20
CA LYS A 56 -23.37 -14.26 -52.89
C LYS A 56 -23.21 -15.07 -54.19
N ARG A 57 -23.66 -16.32 -54.23
CA ARG A 57 -23.71 -17.08 -55.51
C ARG A 57 -24.74 -16.50 -56.48
N LYS A 58 -25.96 -16.21 -56.00
CA LYS A 58 -27.04 -15.63 -56.83
C LYS A 58 -26.70 -14.25 -57.40
N ILE A 59 -25.96 -13.41 -56.67
CA ILE A 59 -25.66 -12.05 -57.14
C ILE A 59 -24.83 -12.02 -58.43
N HIS A 60 -24.01 -13.06 -58.66
CA HIS A 60 -23.19 -13.21 -59.87
C HIS A 60 -24.03 -13.60 -61.10
N GLN A 61 -25.22 -14.16 -60.90
CA GLN A 61 -26.14 -14.59 -61.97
C GLN A 61 -27.16 -13.52 -62.37
N VAL A 62 -27.24 -12.41 -61.62
CA VAL A 62 -28.23 -11.35 -61.82
C VAL A 62 -27.59 -10.13 -62.50
N LYS A 63 -28.25 -9.59 -63.54
CA LYS A 63 -27.75 -8.42 -64.28
C LYS A 63 -27.54 -7.22 -63.34
N LYS A 64 -26.31 -6.71 -63.33
CA LYS A 64 -25.85 -5.58 -62.53
C LYS A 64 -26.75 -4.36 -62.77
N GLY A 65 -27.26 -3.75 -61.71
CA GLY A 65 -28.15 -2.57 -61.78
C GLY A 65 -29.66 -2.84 -61.85
N SER A 66 -30.09 -4.11 -62.02
CA SER A 66 -31.51 -4.47 -61.97
C SER A 66 -32.13 -4.28 -60.57
N PRO A 67 -33.47 -4.14 -60.46
CA PRO A 67 -34.16 -4.07 -59.16
C PRO A 67 -33.84 -5.27 -58.25
N ALA A 68 -33.75 -6.46 -58.84
CA ALA A 68 -33.37 -7.69 -58.15
C ALA A 68 -31.93 -7.63 -57.60
N TYR A 69 -30.97 -7.10 -58.38
CA TYR A 69 -29.59 -6.90 -57.94
C TYR A 69 -29.49 -5.95 -56.74
N LYS A 70 -30.21 -4.82 -56.78
CA LYS A 70 -30.22 -3.84 -55.68
C LYS A 70 -30.78 -4.44 -54.39
N LYS A 71 -31.87 -5.22 -54.49
CA LYS A 71 -32.47 -5.92 -53.34
C LYS A 71 -31.49 -6.93 -52.74
N LEU A 72 -30.91 -7.80 -53.56
CA LEU A 72 -29.98 -8.84 -53.11
C LEU A 72 -28.73 -8.24 -52.44
N ARG A 73 -28.19 -7.13 -52.98
CA ARG A 73 -27.04 -6.42 -52.37
C ARG A 73 -27.40 -5.83 -51.00
N LYS A 74 -28.62 -5.32 -50.84
CA LYS A 74 -29.10 -4.79 -49.55
C LYS A 74 -29.25 -5.91 -48.51
N ASP A 75 -29.76 -7.06 -48.93
CA ASP A 75 -29.94 -8.22 -48.05
C ASP A 75 -28.58 -8.82 -47.63
N ILE A 76 -27.61 -8.93 -48.56
CA ILE A 76 -26.22 -9.31 -48.26
C ILE A 76 -25.59 -8.37 -47.23
N ALA A 77 -25.68 -7.04 -47.46
CA ALA A 77 -25.12 -6.06 -46.54
C ALA A 77 -25.77 -6.10 -45.14
N LYS A 78 -27.07 -6.43 -45.08
CA LYS A 78 -27.79 -6.59 -43.81
C LYS A 78 -27.27 -7.78 -43.01
N ASP A 79 -27.08 -8.92 -43.66
CA ASP A 79 -26.60 -10.14 -43.00
C ASP A 79 -25.11 -10.07 -42.65
N GLU A 80 -24.27 -9.45 -43.49
CA GLU A 80 -22.86 -9.15 -43.16
C GLU A 80 -22.75 -8.24 -41.93
N LYS A 81 -23.59 -7.20 -41.86
CA LYS A 81 -23.64 -6.32 -40.69
C LYS A 81 -24.05 -7.09 -39.44
N TRP A 82 -25.10 -7.90 -39.51
CA TRP A 82 -25.55 -8.68 -38.36
C TRP A 82 -24.47 -9.65 -37.88
N LEU A 83 -23.74 -10.33 -38.76
CA LEU A 83 -22.65 -11.25 -38.39
C LEU A 83 -21.46 -10.54 -37.72
N SER A 84 -21.27 -9.25 -37.99
CA SER A 84 -20.21 -8.42 -37.39
C SER A 84 -20.57 -7.80 -36.03
N GLU A 85 -21.86 -7.81 -35.65
CA GLU A 85 -22.31 -7.25 -34.38
C GLU A 85 -22.00 -8.21 -33.21
N ILE A 86 -21.66 -7.65 -32.04
CA ILE A 86 -21.51 -8.42 -30.80
C ILE A 86 -22.88 -8.50 -30.13
N HIS A 87 -23.46 -9.71 -30.07
CA HIS A 87 -24.73 -9.94 -29.38
C HIS A 87 -24.47 -10.37 -27.94
N SER A 88 -25.14 -9.71 -26.99
CA SER A 88 -25.06 -10.03 -25.56
C SER A 88 -26.38 -10.54 -25.04
N TYR A 89 -26.35 -11.55 -24.18
CA TYR A 89 -27.55 -12.06 -23.52
C TYR A 89 -28.15 -11.00 -22.58
N THR A 90 -29.47 -10.80 -22.68
CA THR A 90 -30.26 -10.07 -21.69
C THR A 90 -31.49 -10.90 -21.32
N PRO A 91 -31.76 -11.13 -20.02
CA PRO A 91 -32.91 -11.92 -19.60
C PRO A 91 -34.23 -11.31 -20.09
N CYS A 92 -35.01 -12.08 -20.85
CA CYS A 92 -36.35 -11.67 -21.26
C CYS A 92 -37.28 -11.54 -20.03
N LYS A 93 -38.20 -10.58 -20.04
CA LYS A 93 -39.06 -10.20 -18.89
C LYS A 93 -39.82 -11.37 -18.23
N TYR A 94 -40.12 -12.43 -18.99
CA TYR A 94 -40.87 -13.61 -18.54
C TYR A 94 -40.02 -14.89 -18.44
N SER A 95 -38.70 -14.78 -18.49
CA SER A 95 -37.82 -15.95 -18.31
C SER A 95 -37.70 -16.34 -16.84
N LEU A 96 -37.34 -17.60 -16.59
CA LEU A 96 -36.97 -18.07 -15.25
C LEU A 96 -35.83 -17.22 -14.65
N ALA A 97 -34.85 -16.82 -15.47
CA ALA A 97 -33.76 -15.93 -15.03
C ALA A 97 -34.28 -14.57 -14.55
N ALA A 98 -35.24 -13.96 -15.25
CA ALA A 98 -35.84 -12.69 -14.83
C ALA A 98 -36.69 -12.85 -13.55
N PHE A 99 -37.42 -13.96 -13.42
CA PHE A 99 -38.18 -14.28 -12.21
C PHE A 99 -37.26 -14.42 -10.98
N TRP A 100 -36.22 -15.27 -11.07
CA TRP A 100 -35.30 -15.50 -9.97
C TRP A 100 -34.51 -14.25 -9.61
N LYS A 101 -34.11 -13.46 -10.61
CA LYS A 101 -33.49 -12.14 -10.39
C LYS A 101 -34.41 -11.19 -9.64
N ALA A 102 -35.65 -11.04 -10.06
CA ALA A 102 -36.61 -10.16 -9.38
C ALA A 102 -36.90 -10.62 -7.94
N LEU A 103 -37.00 -11.94 -7.73
CA LEU A 103 -37.18 -12.52 -6.40
C LEU A 103 -35.98 -12.24 -5.50
N TYR A 104 -34.75 -12.50 -5.98
CA TYR A 104 -33.51 -12.20 -5.28
C TYR A 104 -33.37 -10.71 -4.98
N ASP A 105 -33.61 -9.82 -5.94
CA ASP A 105 -33.48 -8.37 -5.74
C ASP A 105 -34.44 -7.87 -4.64
N LYS A 106 -35.66 -8.40 -4.60
CA LYS A 106 -36.66 -8.06 -3.57
C LYS A 106 -36.26 -8.59 -2.19
N THR A 107 -35.80 -9.84 -2.09
CA THR A 107 -35.37 -10.43 -0.81
C THR A 107 -34.07 -9.80 -0.31
N ALA A 108 -33.10 -9.56 -1.18
CA ALA A 108 -31.85 -8.87 -0.89
C ALA A 108 -32.11 -7.45 -0.38
N ALA A 109 -33.06 -6.70 -0.97
CA ALA A 109 -33.43 -5.37 -0.49
C ALA A 109 -34.00 -5.40 0.94
N GLY A 110 -34.73 -6.45 1.31
CA GLY A 110 -35.19 -6.68 2.68
C GLY A 110 -34.03 -7.06 3.62
N TYR A 111 -33.22 -8.02 3.21
CA TYR A 111 -32.06 -8.51 3.98
C TYR A 111 -31.06 -7.39 4.30
N ARG A 112 -30.74 -6.53 3.33
CA ARG A 112 -29.80 -5.41 3.49
C ARG A 112 -30.16 -4.47 4.65
N ARG A 113 -31.43 -4.39 5.04
CA ARG A 113 -31.93 -3.54 6.13
C ARG A 113 -31.86 -4.21 7.50
N LEU A 114 -31.58 -5.51 7.57
CA LEU A 114 -31.44 -6.23 8.83
C LEU A 114 -30.23 -5.71 9.60
N SER A 115 -30.37 -5.70 10.93
CA SER A 115 -29.28 -5.29 11.82
C SER A 115 -28.38 -6.49 12.08
N HIS A 116 -27.15 -6.39 11.60
CA HIS A 116 -26.13 -7.42 11.78
C HIS A 116 -25.24 -7.12 12.99
N PHE A 117 -24.71 -8.17 13.61
CA PHE A 117 -23.79 -8.07 14.74
C PHE A 117 -22.35 -8.31 14.30
N TYR A 118 -21.56 -7.23 14.29
CA TYR A 118 -20.15 -7.26 13.88
C TYR A 118 -19.22 -7.39 15.08
N LEU A 119 -18.31 -8.35 15.03
CA LEU A 119 -17.19 -8.42 15.95
C LEU A 119 -16.17 -7.34 15.61
N ARG A 120 -15.67 -6.68 16.66
CA ARG A 120 -14.66 -5.64 16.55
C ARG A 120 -13.57 -5.87 17.57
N ASP A 121 -12.34 -5.88 17.10
CA ASP A 121 -11.18 -5.84 17.96
C ASP A 121 -10.85 -4.39 18.34
N ASN A 122 -10.94 -4.09 19.64
CA ASN A 122 -10.63 -2.77 20.21
C ASN A 122 -9.30 -2.76 20.96
N ASP A 123 -8.55 -3.86 20.94
CA ASP A 123 -7.24 -3.94 21.58
C ASP A 123 -6.22 -3.04 20.86
N SER A 124 -5.19 -2.59 21.58
CA SER A 124 -4.02 -1.92 21.01
C SER A 124 -3.02 -2.88 20.37
N ARG A 125 -3.02 -4.16 20.77
CA ARG A 125 -2.13 -5.22 20.25
C ARG A 125 -2.37 -5.49 18.76
N HIS A 126 -1.42 -6.11 18.09
CA HIS A 126 -1.43 -6.23 16.62
C HIS A 126 -2.29 -7.38 16.11
N ILE A 127 -2.69 -7.30 14.84
CA ILE A 127 -3.49 -8.30 14.15
C ILE A 127 -2.68 -8.87 12.99
N ILE A 128 -2.73 -10.18 12.81
CA ILE A 128 -2.26 -10.85 11.60
C ILE A 128 -3.44 -11.56 10.91
N VAL A 129 -3.45 -11.48 9.59
CA VAL A 129 -4.52 -12.03 8.75
C VAL A 129 -3.87 -12.86 7.67
N VAL A 130 -4.17 -14.16 7.66
CA VAL A 130 -3.72 -15.09 6.63
C VAL A 130 -4.91 -15.39 5.73
N ALA A 131 -4.92 -14.75 4.58
CA ALA A 131 -6.03 -14.77 3.63
C ALA A 131 -5.50 -14.86 2.19
N PRO A 132 -5.68 -16.01 1.51
CA PRO A 132 -5.21 -16.19 0.14
C PRO A 132 -5.83 -15.21 -0.87
N THR A 133 -5.33 -15.19 -2.10
CA THR A 133 -5.91 -14.37 -3.16
C THR A 133 -7.37 -14.75 -3.43
N ARG A 134 -8.20 -13.75 -3.75
CA ARG A 134 -9.64 -13.91 -4.00
C ARG A 134 -10.46 -14.52 -2.84
N SER A 135 -9.91 -14.53 -1.62
CA SER A 135 -10.58 -15.10 -0.43
C SER A 135 -11.61 -14.17 0.24
N GLY A 136 -11.71 -12.92 -0.23
CA GLY A 136 -12.64 -11.91 0.31
C GLY A 136 -12.05 -10.94 1.34
N LYS A 137 -10.73 -10.95 1.59
CA LYS A 137 -10.06 -10.07 2.58
C LYS A 137 -10.43 -8.58 2.46
N GLY A 138 -10.48 -8.06 1.23
CA GLY A 138 -10.86 -6.68 0.95
C GLY A 138 -12.31 -6.39 1.35
N VAL A 139 -13.21 -7.30 0.95
CA VAL A 139 -14.65 -7.20 1.13
C VAL A 139 -15.08 -7.33 2.60
N GLY A 140 -14.49 -8.27 3.33
CA GLY A 140 -14.95 -8.62 4.68
C GLY A 140 -14.20 -7.97 5.82
N LEU A 141 -12.97 -7.50 5.58
CA LEU A 141 -12.10 -7.07 6.66
C LEU A 141 -11.60 -5.64 6.45
N ILE A 142 -10.96 -5.38 5.30
CA ILE A 142 -10.33 -4.08 5.00
C ILE A 142 -11.37 -2.98 4.84
N ILE A 143 -12.30 -3.13 3.88
CA ILE A 143 -13.31 -2.13 3.57
C ILE A 143 -14.23 -1.86 4.78
N PRO A 144 -14.79 -2.87 5.49
CA PRO A 144 -15.58 -2.63 6.69
C PRO A 144 -14.84 -1.85 7.79
N THR A 145 -13.55 -2.13 7.98
CA THR A 145 -12.70 -1.40 8.92
C THR A 145 -12.53 0.07 8.50
N LEU A 146 -12.26 0.31 7.22
CA LEU A 146 -12.11 1.65 6.63
C LEU A 146 -13.45 2.40 6.44
N LEU A 147 -14.59 1.72 6.46
CA LEU A 147 -15.94 2.33 6.43
C LEU A 147 -16.49 2.55 7.86
N GLY A 148 -15.63 2.98 8.77
CA GLY A 148 -16.02 3.53 10.08
C GLY A 148 -15.96 2.54 11.24
N GLY A 149 -15.40 1.34 11.05
CA GLY A 149 -14.97 0.50 12.15
C GLY A 149 -13.82 1.14 12.94
N TRP A 150 -12.76 1.50 12.22
CA TRP A 150 -11.68 2.34 12.72
C TRP A 150 -11.98 3.81 12.41
N LYS A 151 -11.93 4.70 13.42
CA LYS A 151 -12.29 6.12 13.29
C LYS A 151 -11.10 7.08 13.46
N GLN A 152 -9.94 6.56 13.85
CA GLN A 152 -8.72 7.33 14.05
C GLN A 152 -7.89 7.35 12.76
N SER A 153 -6.62 7.74 12.85
CA SER A 153 -5.72 7.80 11.70
C SER A 153 -5.41 6.41 11.17
N VAL A 154 -5.13 6.31 9.88
CA VAL A 154 -4.79 5.06 9.22
C VAL A 154 -3.74 5.30 8.13
N VAL A 155 -2.78 4.39 8.03
CA VAL A 155 -1.88 4.26 6.88
C VAL A 155 -2.23 2.95 6.20
N VAL A 156 -2.60 3.01 4.92
CA VAL A 156 -3.05 1.87 4.12
C VAL A 156 -2.01 1.62 3.03
N ASN A 157 -1.38 0.44 3.02
CA ASN A 157 -0.68 -0.05 1.84
C ASN A 157 -1.74 -0.56 0.84
N ASP A 158 -1.86 0.05 -0.34
CA ASP A 158 -2.95 -0.17 -1.31
C ASP A 158 -2.40 -0.35 -2.73
N ILE A 159 -1.99 -1.58 -3.06
CA ILE A 159 -1.38 -1.95 -4.35
C ILE A 159 -2.35 -1.76 -5.53
N LYS A 160 -3.67 -1.82 -5.31
CA LYS A 160 -4.66 -1.79 -6.41
C LYS A 160 -5.46 -0.49 -6.49
N SER A 161 -5.18 0.47 -5.60
CA SER A 161 -5.99 1.68 -5.43
C SER A 161 -7.48 1.38 -5.11
N GLU A 162 -7.83 0.15 -4.75
CA GLU A 162 -9.21 -0.27 -4.48
C GLU A 162 -9.68 0.31 -3.14
N ASN A 163 -8.79 0.32 -2.14
CA ASN A 163 -9.11 0.85 -0.82
C ASN A 163 -9.31 2.37 -0.89
N TRP A 164 -8.47 3.09 -1.64
CA TRP A 164 -8.67 4.51 -1.92
C TRP A 164 -10.02 4.76 -2.57
N GLY A 165 -10.30 4.10 -3.70
CA GLY A 165 -11.50 4.32 -4.51
C GLY A 165 -12.80 4.12 -3.73
N ILE A 166 -12.85 3.12 -2.85
CA ILE A 166 -14.07 2.74 -2.12
C ILE A 166 -14.23 3.54 -0.82
N THR A 167 -13.13 3.87 -0.13
CA THR A 167 -13.20 4.28 1.28
C THR A 167 -12.78 5.72 1.54
N ALA A 168 -11.95 6.32 0.68
CA ALA A 168 -11.41 7.66 0.87
C ALA A 168 -12.51 8.74 0.99
N GLY A 169 -13.56 8.66 0.17
CA GLY A 169 -14.68 9.60 0.20
C GLY A 169 -15.43 9.58 1.54
N TYR A 170 -15.67 8.39 2.10
CA TYR A 170 -16.28 8.24 3.41
C TYR A 170 -15.37 8.75 4.53
N ARG A 171 -14.07 8.47 4.43
CA ARG A 171 -13.05 8.91 5.40
C ARG A 171 -13.01 10.43 5.48
N LYS A 172 -13.08 11.10 4.33
CA LYS A 172 -13.22 12.56 4.23
C LYS A 172 -14.54 13.05 4.81
N ARG A 173 -15.66 12.36 4.55
CA ARG A 173 -16.98 12.68 5.14
C ARG A 173 -16.99 12.60 6.66
N MET A 174 -16.14 11.77 7.27
CA MET A 174 -15.94 11.74 8.73
C MET A 174 -15.09 12.89 9.27
N GLY A 175 -14.66 13.83 8.42
CA GLY A 175 -13.85 14.99 8.79
C GLY A 175 -12.34 14.73 8.81
N GLN A 176 -11.87 13.56 8.35
CA GLN A 176 -10.45 13.24 8.28
C GLN A 176 -9.77 13.96 7.10
N LYS A 177 -8.47 14.21 7.22
CA LYS A 177 -7.63 14.52 6.07
C LYS A 177 -7.34 13.23 5.31
N VAL A 178 -7.49 13.25 3.99
CA VAL A 178 -7.36 12.04 3.17
C VAL A 178 -6.28 12.26 2.12
N ILE A 179 -5.16 11.58 2.32
CA ILE A 179 -3.93 11.73 1.55
C ILE A 179 -3.74 10.51 0.67
N LYS A 180 -3.51 10.75 -0.62
CA LYS A 180 -3.09 9.73 -1.59
C LYS A 180 -1.62 9.97 -1.90
N PHE A 181 -0.75 9.00 -1.65
CA PHE A 181 0.65 9.04 -2.06
C PHE A 181 0.91 7.90 -3.05
N GLU A 182 1.02 8.24 -4.32
CA GLU A 182 1.31 7.35 -5.44
C GLU A 182 2.55 7.89 -6.18
N PRO A 183 3.76 7.42 -5.83
CA PRO A 183 5.01 8.05 -6.27
C PRO A 183 5.21 8.08 -7.79
N THR A 184 4.61 7.13 -8.53
CA THR A 184 4.69 7.04 -10.00
C THR A 184 3.52 7.73 -10.72
N SER A 185 2.68 8.48 -10.00
CA SER A 185 1.55 9.18 -10.60
C SER A 185 1.95 10.49 -11.28
N ALA A 186 1.70 10.59 -12.58
CA ALA A 186 1.99 11.79 -13.37
C ALA A 186 0.81 12.76 -13.49
N ASP A 187 -0.36 12.41 -12.95
CA ASP A 187 -1.63 13.10 -13.26
C ASP A 187 -1.99 14.23 -12.27
N GLY A 188 -1.11 14.53 -11.32
CA GLY A 188 -1.31 15.54 -10.28
C GLY A 188 -2.28 15.13 -9.16
N SER A 189 -2.77 13.89 -9.13
CA SER A 189 -3.67 13.41 -8.07
C SER A 189 -2.96 13.05 -6.76
N SER A 190 -1.68 12.69 -6.84
CA SER A 190 -0.86 12.32 -5.68
C SER A 190 -0.42 13.54 -4.88
N ALA A 191 -0.36 13.38 -3.56
CA ALA A 191 0.48 14.20 -2.69
C ALA A 191 1.96 13.89 -2.94
N ARG A 192 2.82 14.75 -2.42
CA ARG A 192 4.27 14.62 -2.49
C ARG A 192 4.86 14.50 -1.09
N TRP A 193 5.93 13.73 -0.98
CA TRP A 193 6.66 13.56 0.28
C TRP A 193 8.15 13.44 0.01
N ASN A 194 8.92 14.36 0.58
CA ASN A 194 10.38 14.34 0.52
C ASN A 194 10.93 13.78 1.84
N PRO A 195 11.57 12.61 1.85
CA PRO A 195 12.14 12.04 3.06
C PRO A 195 13.20 12.92 3.72
N LEU A 196 13.90 13.77 2.96
CA LEU A 196 14.96 14.62 3.49
C LEU A 196 14.41 15.80 4.31
N ASP A 197 13.19 16.28 4.01
CA ASP A 197 12.50 17.31 4.81
C ASP A 197 12.19 16.85 6.25
N GLU A 198 12.35 15.57 6.57
CA GLU A 198 12.13 15.00 7.91
C GLU A 198 13.40 15.03 8.78
N ILE A 199 14.56 15.40 8.20
CA ILE A 199 15.84 15.50 8.90
C ILE A 199 15.83 16.79 9.74
N PRO A 200 16.02 16.70 11.07
CA PRO A 200 16.02 17.87 11.94
C PRO A 200 17.41 18.53 11.95
N ILE A 201 17.75 19.27 10.89
CA ILE A 201 19.05 19.95 10.72
C ILE A 201 19.35 20.89 11.88
N GLY A 202 20.61 20.89 12.33
CA GLY A 202 21.10 21.69 13.45
C GLY A 202 20.56 21.21 14.80
N THR A 203 20.32 19.90 14.95
CA THR A 203 19.93 19.24 16.20
C THR A 203 20.71 17.94 16.38
N ALA A 204 20.78 17.42 17.62
CA ALA A 204 21.50 16.17 17.92
C ALA A 204 20.97 14.92 17.17
N GLY A 205 19.76 15.01 16.59
CA GLY A 205 19.18 13.93 15.82
C GLY A 205 19.58 13.90 14.34
N GLU A 206 20.23 14.93 13.80
CA GLU A 206 20.41 15.10 12.35
C GLU A 206 21.21 13.97 11.70
N VAL A 207 22.36 13.60 12.30
CA VAL A 207 23.25 12.56 11.78
C VAL A 207 22.54 11.21 11.80
N SER A 208 21.89 10.88 12.91
CA SER A 208 21.14 9.63 13.04
C SER A 208 19.97 9.54 12.04
N ALA A 209 19.31 10.67 11.74
CA ALA A 209 18.22 10.71 10.77
C ALA A 209 18.73 10.51 9.34
N ALA A 210 19.79 11.23 8.95
CA ALA A 210 20.42 11.09 7.64
C ALA A 210 20.96 9.66 7.43
N GLN A 211 21.65 9.09 8.42
CA GLN A 211 22.14 7.70 8.36
C GLN A 211 21.01 6.68 8.24
N ASN A 212 19.91 6.84 8.98
CA ASN A 212 18.78 5.92 8.87
C ASN A 212 18.14 5.96 7.48
N ILE A 213 17.95 7.15 6.91
CA ILE A 213 17.44 7.31 5.54
C ILE A 213 18.41 6.65 4.54
N ALA A 214 19.69 6.99 4.63
CA ALA A 214 20.72 6.51 3.73
C ALA A 214 20.89 4.99 3.76
N ASN A 215 20.87 4.38 4.95
CA ASN A 215 21.01 2.94 5.12
C ASN A 215 19.82 2.17 4.55
N VAL A 216 18.60 2.68 4.69
CA VAL A 216 17.41 2.05 4.11
C VAL A 216 17.42 2.16 2.58
N ILE A 217 17.86 3.30 2.04
CA ILE A 217 18.02 3.50 0.60
C ILE A 217 19.11 2.60 0.04
N ALA A 218 20.30 2.59 0.65
CA ALA A 218 21.42 1.76 0.23
C ALA A 218 21.05 0.27 0.23
N ASN A 219 20.29 -0.18 1.23
CA ASN A 219 19.71 -1.52 1.29
C ASN A 219 18.35 -1.62 0.56
N TYR A 220 18.31 -1.18 -0.70
CA TYR A 220 17.07 -1.15 -1.51
C TYR A 220 16.45 -2.56 -1.63
N GLU A 221 17.26 -3.61 -1.70
CA GLU A 221 16.78 -5.01 -1.77
C GLU A 221 16.18 -5.51 -0.45
N GLY A 222 16.56 -4.91 0.68
CA GLY A 222 16.11 -5.35 2.00
C GLY A 222 16.79 -6.62 2.45
N LYS A 223 18.11 -6.75 2.19
CA LYS A 223 18.91 -7.84 2.72
C LYS A 223 18.92 -7.77 4.25
N GLU A 224 18.77 -8.93 4.90
CA GLU A 224 18.80 -9.02 6.36
C GLU A 224 20.18 -8.63 6.92
N ASN A 225 21.22 -9.13 6.28
CA ASN A 225 22.61 -8.80 6.58
C ASN A 225 23.19 -8.09 5.35
N PRO A 226 23.14 -6.75 5.30
CA PRO A 226 23.77 -6.00 4.21
C PRO A 226 25.27 -6.29 4.20
N ASP A 227 25.81 -6.49 3.01
CA ASP A 227 27.25 -6.63 2.83
C ASP A 227 27.97 -5.31 3.14
N HIS A 228 29.30 -5.39 3.25
CA HIS A 228 30.12 -4.22 3.56
C HIS A 228 29.99 -3.12 2.49
N TRP A 229 29.67 -3.46 1.24
CA TRP A 229 29.45 -2.48 0.16
C TRP A 229 28.19 -1.65 0.41
N ILE A 230 27.07 -2.29 0.76
CA ILE A 230 25.82 -1.60 1.12
C ILE A 230 26.01 -0.71 2.35
N ALA A 231 26.73 -1.17 3.37
CA ALA A 231 27.00 -0.37 4.57
C ALA A 231 27.83 0.88 4.25
N ASN A 232 28.92 0.73 3.49
CA ASN A 232 29.74 1.87 3.07
C ASN A 232 28.98 2.83 2.13
N ALA A 233 28.14 2.30 1.23
CA ALA A 233 27.28 3.12 0.36
C ALA A 233 26.30 3.96 1.18
N GLY A 234 25.71 3.37 2.24
CA GLY A 234 24.88 4.10 3.21
C GLY A 234 25.63 5.25 3.87
N ASN A 235 26.89 5.05 4.26
CA ASN A 235 27.72 6.12 4.82
C ASN A 235 27.94 7.26 3.81
N VAL A 236 28.33 6.95 2.57
CA VAL A 236 28.52 7.96 1.52
C VAL A 236 27.23 8.76 1.30
N ILE A 237 26.10 8.08 1.13
CA ILE A 237 24.80 8.73 0.92
C ILE A 237 24.45 9.63 2.11
N ALA A 238 24.69 9.20 3.35
CA ALA A 238 24.40 9.98 4.55
C ALA A 238 25.21 11.29 4.60
N ILE A 239 26.52 11.21 4.31
CA ILE A 239 27.40 12.39 4.31
C ILE A 239 27.01 13.37 3.19
N VAL A 240 26.68 12.87 1.99
CA VAL A 240 26.19 13.72 0.89
C VAL A 240 24.85 14.37 1.23
N ILE A 241 23.91 13.63 1.85
CA ILE A 241 22.64 14.21 2.33
C ILE A 241 22.91 15.38 3.28
N LEU A 242 23.72 15.16 4.31
CA LEU A 242 24.04 16.20 5.30
C LEU A 242 24.70 17.41 4.62
N HIS A 243 25.67 17.19 3.73
CA HIS A 243 26.31 18.28 3.00
C HIS A 243 25.29 19.11 2.21
N LEU A 244 24.42 18.46 1.42
CA LEU A 244 23.43 19.16 0.59
C LEU A 244 22.41 19.93 1.44
N GLU A 245 21.98 19.36 2.57
CA GLU A 245 21.08 20.03 3.53
C GLU A 245 21.71 21.31 4.09
N TYR A 246 22.96 21.26 4.55
CA TYR A 246 23.65 22.44 5.05
C TYR A 246 23.98 23.44 3.93
N ALA A 247 24.44 22.96 2.78
CA ALA A 247 24.81 23.79 1.64
C ALA A 247 23.62 24.60 1.11
N HIS A 248 22.40 24.03 1.14
CA HIS A 248 21.18 24.75 0.80
C HIS A 248 20.96 26.03 1.62
N TYR A 249 21.32 26.01 2.91
CA TYR A 249 21.17 27.16 3.79
C TYR A 249 22.41 28.06 3.83
N ALA A 250 23.60 27.49 3.66
CA ALA A 250 24.87 28.21 3.69
C ALA A 250 25.16 28.98 2.39
N ASP A 251 24.81 28.40 1.24
CA ASP A 251 25.03 28.96 -0.09
C ASP A 251 23.80 28.77 -1.00
N PRO A 252 22.73 29.55 -0.79
CA PRO A 252 21.52 29.44 -1.60
C PRO A 252 21.70 29.85 -3.07
N GLU A 253 22.82 30.49 -3.44
CA GLU A 253 23.09 30.88 -4.83
C GLU A 253 23.47 29.66 -5.66
N HIS A 254 24.35 28.80 -5.14
CA HIS A 254 24.74 27.55 -5.79
C HIS A 254 23.80 26.39 -5.46
N TYR A 255 23.14 26.42 -4.29
CA TYR A 255 22.18 25.40 -3.83
C TYR A 255 20.76 25.96 -3.63
N PRO A 256 20.11 26.52 -4.67
CA PRO A 256 18.85 27.26 -4.52
C PRO A 256 17.63 26.39 -4.23
N GLN A 257 17.71 25.09 -4.49
CA GLN A 257 16.60 24.15 -4.34
C GLN A 257 16.77 23.34 -3.07
N ARG A 258 15.65 23.05 -2.38
CA ARG A 258 15.65 22.11 -1.27
C ARG A 258 16.18 20.74 -1.72
N PRO A 259 17.11 20.14 -0.96
CA PRO A 259 17.63 18.81 -1.26
C PRO A 259 16.53 17.76 -1.25
N ASN A 260 16.68 16.77 -2.12
CA ASN A 260 15.79 15.62 -2.24
C ASN A 260 16.60 14.43 -2.80
N LEU A 261 15.95 13.28 -2.97
CA LEU A 261 16.66 12.08 -3.44
C LEU A 261 17.22 12.20 -4.86
N TYR A 262 16.61 13.03 -5.71
CA TYR A 262 17.15 13.35 -7.03
C TYR A 262 18.45 14.16 -6.92
N THR A 263 18.52 15.17 -6.04
CA THR A 263 19.74 15.98 -5.90
C THR A 263 20.90 15.17 -5.33
N VAL A 264 20.62 14.25 -4.40
CA VAL A 264 21.62 13.30 -3.88
C VAL A 264 22.13 12.39 -4.99
N SER A 265 21.22 11.80 -5.79
CA SER A 265 21.60 10.95 -6.92
C SER A 265 22.41 11.73 -7.97
N SER A 266 21.99 12.96 -8.27
CA SER A 266 22.65 13.82 -9.25
C SER A 266 24.04 14.24 -8.78
N PHE A 267 24.23 14.52 -7.49
CA PHE A 267 25.54 14.84 -6.91
C PHE A 267 26.52 13.67 -7.10
N LEU A 268 26.08 12.43 -6.79
CA LEU A 268 26.93 11.24 -6.94
C LEU A 268 27.26 10.92 -8.41
N LYS A 269 26.38 11.27 -9.36
CA LYS A 269 26.57 11.02 -10.79
C LYS A 269 27.38 12.09 -11.51
N ALA A 270 27.17 13.37 -11.20
CA ALA A 270 27.81 14.49 -11.89
C ALA A 270 29.34 14.51 -11.72
N THR A 271 29.82 13.76 -10.74
CA THR A 271 31.23 13.63 -10.37
C THR A 271 31.91 12.38 -10.95
N LEU A 272 31.25 11.64 -11.83
CA LEU A 272 31.78 10.41 -12.43
C LEU A 272 31.93 10.57 -13.93
N ALA A 273 33.12 10.27 -14.45
CA ALA A 273 33.36 10.07 -15.87
C ALA A 273 33.32 8.56 -16.16
N PRO A 274 32.62 8.11 -17.21
CA PRO A 274 32.69 6.72 -17.64
C PRO A 274 34.11 6.43 -18.16
N GLU A 275 34.63 5.24 -17.87
CA GLU A 275 35.96 4.85 -18.34
C GLU A 275 35.92 4.59 -19.86
N VAL A 276 36.86 5.17 -20.59
CA VAL A 276 37.00 4.99 -22.04
C VAL A 276 38.17 4.03 -22.25
N GLU A 277 37.89 2.84 -22.78
CA GLU A 277 38.92 1.87 -23.14
C GLU A 277 39.82 2.43 -24.25
N GLU A 278 41.04 1.89 -24.39
CA GLU A 278 42.02 2.35 -25.39
C GLU A 278 41.50 2.28 -26.84
N ASP A 279 40.49 1.45 -27.11
CA ASP A 279 39.84 1.32 -28.42
C ASP A 279 38.67 2.31 -28.65
N GLY A 280 38.38 3.17 -27.67
CA GLY A 280 37.31 4.15 -27.70
C GLY A 280 35.93 3.60 -27.32
N THR A 281 35.83 2.35 -26.85
CA THR A 281 34.61 1.83 -26.24
C THR A 281 34.43 2.40 -24.84
N ILE A 282 33.17 2.62 -24.45
CA ILE A 282 32.82 3.12 -23.12
C ILE A 282 32.52 1.90 -22.25
N ASP A 283 33.31 1.69 -21.22
CA ASP A 283 33.02 0.68 -20.21
C ASP A 283 32.08 1.28 -19.14
N ASP A 284 30.78 1.05 -19.30
CA ASP A 284 29.76 1.48 -18.34
C ASP A 284 29.85 0.73 -16.99
N SER A 285 30.73 -0.28 -16.87
CA SER A 285 30.93 -1.08 -15.65
C SER A 285 32.06 -0.56 -14.75
N HIS A 286 32.97 0.26 -15.27
CA HIS A 286 34.06 0.89 -14.51
C HIS A 286 33.97 2.43 -14.60
N TYR A 287 34.04 3.08 -13.44
CA TYR A 287 33.92 4.53 -13.32
C TYR A 287 35.24 5.13 -12.82
N VAL A 288 35.68 6.22 -13.43
CA VAL A 288 36.81 7.00 -12.92
C VAL A 288 36.31 7.84 -11.74
N VAL A 289 36.62 7.39 -10.51
CA VAL A 289 36.21 8.07 -9.27
C VAL A 289 37.04 9.30 -8.92
N GLN A 290 38.12 9.57 -9.66
CA GLN A 290 39.05 10.67 -9.35
C GLN A 290 38.37 12.04 -9.34
N ASP A 291 37.38 12.26 -10.21
CA ASP A 291 36.64 13.53 -10.24
C ASP A 291 35.70 13.67 -9.05
N PHE A 292 35.14 12.56 -8.57
CA PHE A 292 34.41 12.52 -7.30
C PHE A 292 35.31 12.76 -6.10
N VAL A 293 36.48 12.13 -6.06
CA VAL A 293 37.47 12.36 -4.99
C VAL A 293 37.91 13.83 -4.96
N LYS A 294 38.22 14.42 -6.13
CA LYS A 294 38.57 15.85 -6.23
C LYS A 294 37.42 16.74 -5.79
N ALA A 295 36.18 16.42 -6.18
CA ALA A 295 35.00 17.19 -5.78
C ALA A 295 34.80 17.16 -4.26
N ILE A 296 34.85 15.99 -3.62
CA ILE A 296 34.70 15.91 -2.15
C ILE A 296 35.89 16.54 -1.43
N GLN A 297 37.11 16.45 -1.96
CA GLN A 297 38.30 17.14 -1.43
C GLN A 297 38.13 18.66 -1.47
N ALA A 298 37.61 19.21 -2.57
CA ALA A 298 37.30 20.64 -2.68
C ALA A 298 36.21 21.09 -1.69
N LEU A 299 35.33 20.19 -1.29
CA LEU A 299 34.24 20.44 -0.34
C LEU A 299 34.62 20.17 1.13
N GLN A 300 35.84 19.68 1.42
CA GLN A 300 36.25 19.36 2.80
C GLN A 300 36.19 20.60 3.71
N ASN A 301 36.56 21.78 3.20
CA ASN A 301 36.54 23.04 3.95
C ASN A 301 35.34 23.93 3.58
N PHE A 302 34.26 23.33 3.06
CA PHE A 302 33.05 24.07 2.76
C PHE A 302 32.47 24.68 4.06
N PRO A 303 32.19 25.98 4.13
CA PRO A 303 31.65 26.61 5.34
C PRO A 303 30.17 26.28 5.50
N HIS A 304 29.85 25.10 6.03
CA HIS A 304 28.47 24.64 6.27
C HIS A 304 27.69 25.55 7.20
N VAL A 305 28.37 26.22 8.14
CA VAL A 305 27.81 27.26 9.00
C VAL A 305 28.74 28.46 8.96
N PRO A 306 28.58 29.37 7.99
CA PRO A 306 29.44 30.56 7.87
C PRO A 306 29.36 31.45 9.12
N GLU A 307 30.28 32.43 9.23
CA GLU A 307 30.36 33.35 10.39
C GLU A 307 29.02 34.03 10.74
N GLY A 308 28.22 34.40 9.73
CA GLY A 308 26.89 35.00 9.92
C GLY A 308 25.82 34.04 10.49
N GLY A 309 26.11 32.74 10.51
CA GLY A 309 25.17 31.65 10.73
C GLY A 309 24.29 31.36 9.52
N ILE A 310 23.43 30.36 9.65
CA ILE A 310 22.44 29.97 8.64
C ILE A 310 21.01 30.17 9.17
N GLU A 311 20.08 30.44 8.26
CA GLU A 311 18.64 30.47 8.57
C GLU A 311 17.97 29.17 8.12
N ILE A 312 17.81 28.24 9.05
CA ILE A 312 17.15 26.95 8.80
C ILE A 312 15.65 27.18 8.72
N GLU A 313 15.02 26.67 7.66
CA GLU A 313 13.56 26.72 7.51
C GLU A 313 12.93 25.35 7.70
N GLU A 314 12.11 25.21 8.75
CA GLU A 314 11.49 23.96 9.15
C GLU A 314 9.97 24.08 9.34
N TRP A 315 9.25 22.97 9.20
CA TRP A 315 7.80 22.94 9.42
C TRP A 315 7.48 22.83 10.91
N SER A 316 6.86 23.86 11.48
CA SER A 316 6.32 23.81 12.85
C SER A 316 4.93 23.16 12.83
N THR A 317 4.81 21.96 13.39
CA THR A 317 3.51 21.28 13.55
C THR A 317 2.59 22.02 14.52
N ARG A 318 3.15 22.78 15.46
CA ARG A 318 2.40 23.61 16.42
C ARG A 318 1.76 24.81 15.72
N ASP A 319 2.55 25.53 14.92
CA ASP A 319 2.12 26.79 14.29
C ASP A 319 1.51 26.56 12.90
N LYS A 320 1.67 25.35 12.35
CA LYS A 320 1.23 24.95 10.99
C LYS A 320 1.76 25.87 9.91
N ALA A 321 3.02 26.23 10.05
CA ALA A 321 3.73 27.11 9.14
C ALA A 321 5.20 26.74 9.09
N TYR A 322 5.85 27.13 8.01
CA TYR A 322 7.31 27.14 7.96
C TYR A 322 7.84 28.26 8.87
N VAL A 323 8.71 27.90 9.80
CA VAL A 323 9.38 28.81 10.72
C VAL A 323 10.86 28.85 10.40
N LYS A 324 11.48 30.00 10.62
CA LYS A 324 12.91 30.18 10.47
C LYS A 324 13.58 30.14 11.84
N ARG A 325 14.68 29.40 11.94
CA ARG A 325 15.53 29.33 13.11
C ARG A 325 16.95 29.70 12.70
N LYS A 326 17.56 30.64 13.44
CA LYS A 326 18.98 30.94 13.27
C LYS A 326 19.82 29.84 13.91
N PHE A 327 20.85 29.39 13.22
CA PHE A 327 21.84 28.44 13.72
C PHE A 327 23.25 28.99 13.44
N THR A 328 24.06 29.10 14.48
CA THR A 328 25.34 29.79 14.47
C THR A 328 26.51 28.82 14.60
N PRO A 329 27.75 29.25 14.30
CA PRO A 329 28.93 28.42 14.55
C PRO A 329 29.04 27.97 16.02
N ASP A 330 28.67 28.84 16.97
CA ASP A 330 28.64 28.48 18.41
C ASP A 330 27.64 27.35 18.68
N ASP A 331 26.47 27.36 18.03
CA ASP A 331 25.48 26.28 18.15
C ASP A 331 26.03 24.96 17.57
N LEU A 332 26.78 25.04 16.46
CA LEU A 332 27.44 23.89 15.85
C LEU A 332 28.51 23.31 16.78
N HIS A 333 29.37 24.15 17.36
CA HIS A 333 30.41 23.72 18.32
C HIS A 333 29.80 23.19 19.61
N ALA A 334 28.69 23.75 20.08
CA ALA A 334 27.95 23.21 21.22
C ALA A 334 27.35 21.82 20.93
N LEU A 335 26.94 21.58 19.68
CA LEU A 335 26.40 20.30 19.24
C LEU A 335 27.50 19.24 19.08
N TYR A 336 28.69 19.67 18.66
CA TYR A 336 29.88 18.84 18.44
C TYR A 336 31.06 19.41 19.24
N PRO A 337 31.13 19.15 20.56
CA PRO A 337 32.17 19.69 21.43
C PRO A 337 33.57 19.20 21.04
N ASP A 338 34.60 19.84 21.58
CA ASP A 338 36.02 19.71 21.21
C ASP A 338 36.55 18.27 21.03
N ASP A 339 36.00 17.25 21.71
CA ASP A 339 36.38 15.84 21.46
C ASP A 339 36.08 15.37 20.01
N PHE A 340 35.20 16.08 19.28
CA PHE A 340 34.88 15.86 17.87
C PHE A 340 35.67 16.76 16.91
N MET A 341 36.32 17.81 17.40
CA MET A 341 37.04 18.81 16.62
C MET A 341 38.53 18.69 16.94
N GLU A 342 39.39 18.34 15.97
CA GLU A 342 40.83 18.57 16.14
C GLU A 342 41.06 20.06 16.50
N PRO A 343 42.17 20.44 17.18
CA PRO A 343 42.38 21.80 17.67
C PRO A 343 42.01 22.80 16.58
N LEU A 344 40.96 23.59 16.82
CA LEU A 344 40.29 24.45 15.84
C LEU A 344 41.32 25.16 14.94
N ASP A 345 41.56 24.58 13.76
CA ASP A 345 42.20 25.32 12.67
C ASP A 345 41.20 26.43 12.32
N PRO A 346 41.61 27.71 12.30
CA PRO A 346 40.76 28.81 11.84
C PRO A 346 40.04 28.51 10.51
N GLU A 347 40.63 27.68 9.65
CA GLU A 347 40.04 27.26 8.36
C GLU A 347 38.86 26.27 8.50
N THR A 348 38.74 25.54 9.62
CA THR A 348 37.68 24.52 9.83
C THR A 348 36.60 24.93 10.81
N ALA A 349 36.71 26.13 11.41
CA ALA A 349 35.78 26.63 12.43
C ALA A 349 34.32 26.73 11.96
N PHE A 350 34.08 26.84 10.65
CA PHE A 350 32.75 26.98 10.03
C PHE A 350 32.25 25.70 9.35
N THR A 351 33.03 24.63 9.45
CA THR A 351 32.80 23.37 8.74
C THR A 351 32.14 22.38 9.68
N HIS A 352 31.14 21.65 9.18
CA HIS A 352 30.49 20.61 9.97
C HIS A 352 31.43 19.41 10.18
N PRO A 353 31.78 19.03 11.43
CA PRO A 353 32.83 18.04 11.71
C PRO A 353 32.56 16.66 11.11
N ILE A 354 31.33 16.17 11.23
CA ILE A 354 30.94 14.86 10.69
C ILE A 354 31.01 14.83 9.16
N ILE A 355 30.65 15.92 8.48
CA ILE A 355 30.72 16.01 7.02
C ILE A 355 32.19 16.05 6.58
N ASN A 356 33.00 16.90 7.21
CA ASN A 356 34.44 17.00 6.93
C ASN A 356 35.15 15.66 7.12
N ARG A 357 35.00 15.03 8.29
CA ARG A 357 35.58 13.72 8.59
C ARG A 357 35.09 12.66 7.62
N GLY A 358 33.79 12.65 7.32
CA GLY A 358 33.18 11.74 6.35
C GLY A 358 33.81 11.90 4.95
N PHE A 359 33.95 13.11 4.45
CA PHE A 359 34.63 13.36 3.17
C PHE A 359 36.11 12.97 3.19
N MET A 360 36.83 13.20 4.29
CA MET A 360 38.22 12.74 4.43
C MET A 360 38.33 11.22 4.43
N GLU A 361 37.44 10.51 5.14
CA GLU A 361 37.42 9.05 5.18
C GLU A 361 37.08 8.47 3.80
N ILE A 362 36.10 9.03 3.10
CA ILE A 362 35.74 8.62 1.74
C ILE A 362 36.91 8.85 0.77
N ALA A 363 37.56 10.01 0.82
CA ALA A 363 38.69 10.35 -0.04
C ALA A 363 39.96 9.52 0.20
N LYS A 364 40.10 8.92 1.40
CA LYS A 364 41.24 8.05 1.74
C LYS A 364 41.06 6.61 1.25
N LYS A 365 39.85 6.22 0.83
CA LYS A 365 39.60 4.85 0.34
C LYS A 365 40.31 4.61 -0.99
N PRO A 366 40.85 3.40 -1.23
CA PRO A 366 41.41 3.03 -2.53
C PRO A 366 40.39 3.18 -3.66
N ASP A 367 40.84 3.62 -4.85
CA ASP A 367 39.98 3.92 -6.00
C ASP A 367 39.05 2.76 -6.39
N ASN A 368 39.53 1.53 -6.35
CA ASN A 368 38.75 0.32 -6.67
C ASN A 368 37.66 0.00 -5.62
N GLU A 369 37.98 0.15 -4.34
CA GLU A 369 37.01 0.01 -3.25
C GLU A 369 35.96 1.12 -3.35
N LEU A 370 36.40 2.37 -3.55
CA LEU A 370 35.52 3.52 -3.67
C LEU A 370 34.59 3.39 -4.89
N GLY A 371 35.10 2.95 -6.04
CA GLY A 371 34.30 2.68 -7.23
C GLY A 371 33.17 1.69 -6.97
N SER A 372 33.44 0.61 -6.25
CA SER A 372 32.43 -0.39 -5.87
C SER A 372 31.37 0.17 -4.91
N ILE A 373 31.79 1.00 -3.94
CA ILE A 373 30.88 1.69 -3.01
C ILE A 373 29.96 2.67 -3.74
N ILE A 374 30.52 3.51 -4.61
CA ILE A 374 29.76 4.52 -5.35
C ILE A 374 28.82 3.86 -6.37
N SER A 375 29.26 2.80 -7.05
CA SER A 375 28.39 1.99 -7.93
C SER A 375 27.18 1.44 -7.18
N THR A 376 27.40 0.93 -5.96
CA THR A 376 26.32 0.46 -5.08
C THR A 376 25.37 1.60 -4.70
N ALA A 377 25.89 2.76 -4.31
CA ALA A 377 25.09 3.94 -3.97
C ALA A 377 24.26 4.46 -5.15
N ASN A 378 24.86 4.53 -6.35
CA ASN A 378 24.18 4.92 -7.57
C ASN A 378 23.07 3.94 -7.96
N THR A 379 23.31 2.64 -7.80
CA THR A 379 22.29 1.60 -8.05
C THR A 379 21.09 1.77 -7.12
N ALA A 380 21.34 2.08 -5.84
CA ALA A 380 20.30 2.33 -4.86
C ALA A 380 19.45 3.58 -5.15
N LEU A 381 20.06 4.62 -5.74
CA LEU A 381 19.42 5.91 -5.99
C LEU A 381 18.88 6.11 -7.42
N LYS A 382 19.20 5.20 -8.35
CA LYS A 382 18.89 5.36 -9.79
C LYS A 382 17.42 5.65 -10.09
N GLU A 383 16.51 5.10 -9.28
CA GLU A 383 15.06 5.26 -9.49
C GLU A 383 14.61 6.71 -9.33
N TYR A 384 15.29 7.49 -8.49
CA TYR A 384 14.98 8.89 -8.20
C TYR A 384 15.47 9.85 -9.29
N LEU A 385 16.01 9.35 -10.40
CA LEU A 385 16.28 10.14 -11.61
C LEU A 385 15.07 10.22 -12.53
N ASP A 386 14.07 9.38 -12.30
CA ASP A 386 12.80 9.43 -13.00
C ASP A 386 12.08 10.76 -12.72
N PRO A 387 11.66 11.52 -13.75
CA PRO A 387 11.05 12.83 -13.56
C PRO A 387 9.73 12.79 -12.77
N VAL A 388 8.94 11.72 -12.90
CA VAL A 388 7.66 11.57 -12.21
C VAL A 388 7.91 11.29 -10.72
N LEU A 389 8.79 10.33 -10.42
CA LEU A 389 9.17 10.04 -9.04
C LEU A 389 9.82 11.25 -8.37
N THR A 390 10.71 11.94 -9.08
CA THR A 390 11.34 13.18 -8.61
C THR A 390 10.28 14.22 -8.27
N ALA A 391 9.33 14.49 -9.17
CA ALA A 391 8.26 15.46 -8.92
C ALA A 391 7.44 15.12 -7.67
N ASN A 392 7.19 13.82 -7.44
CA ASN A 392 6.43 13.34 -6.29
C ASN A 392 7.22 13.21 -4.98
N THR A 393 8.55 13.32 -5.04
CA THR A 393 9.45 13.22 -3.87
C THR A 393 10.29 14.47 -3.63
N ARG A 394 10.04 15.54 -4.39
CA ARG A 394 10.80 16.80 -4.33
C ARG A 394 10.48 17.67 -3.11
N VAL A 395 9.22 17.69 -2.69
CA VAL A 395 8.72 18.50 -1.56
C VAL A 395 7.70 17.70 -0.76
N SER A 396 7.36 18.20 0.41
CA SER A 396 6.43 17.52 1.33
C SER A 396 5.11 18.27 1.49
N ASP A 397 4.02 17.66 1.01
CA ASP A 397 2.64 18.12 1.22
C ASP A 397 2.08 17.72 2.62
N PHE A 398 2.75 16.77 3.27
CA PHE A 398 2.52 16.28 4.63
C PHE A 398 3.83 15.73 5.21
N CYS A 399 3.87 15.47 6.51
CA CYS A 399 4.96 14.76 7.16
C CYS A 399 4.50 13.62 8.04
N ILE A 400 5.46 12.80 8.47
CA ILE A 400 5.21 11.62 9.28
C ILE A 400 4.47 11.98 10.58
N ASP A 401 4.88 13.05 11.27
CA ASP A 401 4.25 13.47 12.53
C ASP A 401 2.76 13.83 12.36
N ASP A 402 2.34 14.32 11.17
CA ASP A 402 0.95 14.69 10.91
C ASP A 402 0.00 13.50 11.07
N LEU A 403 0.47 12.27 10.79
CA LEU A 403 -0.36 11.06 10.83
C LEU A 403 -0.95 10.82 12.22
N MET A 404 -0.20 11.13 13.28
CA MET A 404 -0.60 10.87 14.66
C MET A 404 -0.85 12.15 15.47
N ARG A 405 -0.33 13.30 15.03
CA ARG A 405 -0.35 14.56 15.80
C ARG A 405 -1.13 15.70 15.15
N TYR A 406 -1.65 15.55 13.93
CA TYR A 406 -2.50 16.57 13.32
C TYR A 406 -3.81 16.79 14.11
N ASP A 407 -4.48 17.91 13.88
CA ASP A 407 -5.71 18.28 14.61
C ASP A 407 -6.89 17.34 14.36
N ARG A 408 -6.92 16.73 13.18
CA ARG A 408 -7.94 15.76 12.77
C ARG A 408 -7.22 14.47 12.39
N PRO A 409 -7.88 13.30 12.52
CA PRO A 409 -7.28 12.06 12.07
C PRO A 409 -6.94 12.11 10.58
N VAL A 410 -5.84 11.46 10.21
CA VAL A 410 -5.32 11.44 8.85
C VAL A 410 -5.42 10.02 8.29
N SER A 411 -6.00 9.89 7.09
CA SER A 411 -5.98 8.65 6.30
C SER A 411 -4.98 8.79 5.17
N LEU A 412 -3.86 8.10 5.25
CA LEU A 412 -2.85 8.03 4.19
C LEU A 412 -2.99 6.71 3.44
N TYR A 413 -3.08 6.79 2.12
CA TYR A 413 -3.07 5.64 1.22
C TYR A 413 -1.76 5.66 0.43
N LEU A 414 -0.92 4.65 0.67
CA LEU A 414 0.31 4.39 -0.07
C LEU A 414 -0.06 3.50 -1.26
N ILE A 415 -0.09 4.07 -2.45
CA ILE A 415 -0.58 3.40 -3.66
C ILE A 415 0.60 3.05 -4.55
N THR A 416 0.60 1.81 -5.02
CA THR A 416 1.68 1.27 -5.87
C THR A 416 1.07 0.43 -6.97
N PRO A 417 1.04 0.89 -8.22
CA PRO A 417 0.62 0.06 -9.34
C PRO A 417 1.38 -1.28 -9.33
N PRO A 418 0.74 -2.42 -9.67
CA PRO A 418 1.41 -3.72 -9.65
C PRO A 418 2.70 -3.78 -10.48
N SER A 419 2.79 -2.98 -11.56
CA SER A 419 3.99 -2.85 -12.41
C SER A 419 5.18 -2.24 -11.69
N ASP A 420 4.94 -1.39 -10.69
CA ASP A 420 5.97 -0.61 -9.99
C ASP A 420 6.26 -1.15 -8.58
N LEU A 421 5.63 -2.27 -8.18
CA LEU A 421 5.64 -2.77 -6.80
C LEU A 421 7.04 -2.99 -6.23
N LEU A 422 7.90 -3.69 -6.99
CA LEU A 422 9.28 -3.94 -6.57
C LEU A 422 10.12 -2.67 -6.59
N ARG A 423 9.91 -1.82 -7.60
CA ARG A 423 10.62 -0.54 -7.80
C ARG A 423 10.34 0.44 -6.67
N MET A 424 9.11 0.49 -6.17
CA MET A 424 8.67 1.41 -5.11
C MET A 424 8.77 0.83 -3.70
N SER A 425 9.10 -0.45 -3.55
CA SER A 425 9.31 -1.08 -2.24
C SER A 425 10.28 -0.30 -1.34
N PRO A 426 11.42 0.23 -1.83
CA PRO A 426 12.37 0.98 -1.00
C PRO A 426 11.80 2.25 -0.38
N ILE A 427 11.04 3.07 -1.12
CA ILE A 427 10.47 4.33 -0.59
C ILE A 427 9.39 4.07 0.46
N PHE A 428 8.57 3.02 0.29
CA PHE A 428 7.58 2.67 1.31
C PHE A 428 8.21 1.99 2.52
N ARG A 429 9.25 1.17 2.34
CA ARG A 429 10.07 0.67 3.46
C ARG A 429 10.63 1.85 4.26
N LEU A 430 11.24 2.81 3.59
CA LEU A 430 11.75 4.04 4.20
C LEU A 430 10.65 4.77 4.96
N PHE A 431 9.47 4.93 4.36
CA PHE A 431 8.32 5.54 5.02
C PHE A 431 7.93 4.83 6.33
N PHE A 432 7.78 3.50 6.32
CA PHE A 432 7.42 2.74 7.53
C PHE A 432 8.53 2.78 8.59
N GLU A 433 9.79 2.65 8.19
CA GLU A 433 10.93 2.74 9.11
C GLU A 433 10.99 4.11 9.80
N MET A 434 10.81 5.20 9.04
CA MET A 434 10.77 6.55 9.59
C MET A 434 9.53 6.76 10.45
N MET A 435 8.37 6.21 10.06
CA MET A 435 7.13 6.28 10.83
C MET A 435 7.29 5.64 12.22
N ILE A 436 7.90 4.45 12.29
CA ILE A 436 8.23 3.80 13.55
C ILE A 436 9.27 4.61 14.31
N GLY A 437 10.42 4.92 13.71
CA GLY A 437 11.53 5.60 14.39
C GLY A 437 11.21 7.01 14.90
N ARG A 438 10.29 7.72 14.25
CA ARG A 438 9.82 9.06 14.68
C ARG A 438 8.85 8.97 15.85
N HIS A 439 7.86 8.08 15.77
CA HIS A 439 6.78 8.02 16.76
C HIS A 439 7.09 7.19 18.00
N THR A 440 8.18 6.42 18.01
CA THR A 440 8.61 5.62 19.18
C THR A 440 9.66 6.29 20.06
N ARG A 441 10.00 7.56 19.81
CA ARG A 441 11.00 8.31 20.61
C ARG A 441 10.50 8.62 22.02
N GLU A 442 9.23 8.99 22.14
CA GLU A 442 8.64 9.41 23.42
C GLU A 442 7.20 8.92 23.53
N ILE A 443 6.87 8.23 24.62
CA ILE A 443 5.51 7.73 24.88
C ILE A 443 4.56 8.88 25.26
N GLY A 444 5.04 9.83 26.07
CA GLY A 444 4.25 10.96 26.55
C GLY A 444 4.75 11.53 27.89
N GLU A 445 4.05 12.54 28.38
CA GLU A 445 4.37 13.22 29.64
C GLU A 445 3.79 12.47 30.85
N TYR A 446 4.62 12.14 31.83
CA TYR A 446 4.19 11.49 33.06
C TYR A 446 3.89 12.52 34.16
N LYS A 447 2.73 12.41 34.80
CA LYS A 447 2.39 13.15 36.04
C LYS A 447 1.92 12.16 37.10
N LYS A 448 2.50 12.25 38.30
CA LYS A 448 2.21 11.35 39.43
C LYS A 448 2.33 9.85 39.05
N GLY A 449 3.37 9.49 38.29
CA GLY A 449 3.60 8.10 37.85
C GLY A 449 2.62 7.58 36.80
N ARG A 450 1.74 8.42 36.23
CA ARG A 450 0.81 8.04 35.16
C ARG A 450 1.11 8.85 33.90
N CYS A 451 1.04 8.20 32.74
CA CYS A 451 1.07 8.91 31.46
C CYS A 451 -0.16 9.84 31.40
N SER A 452 0.08 11.13 31.58
CA SER A 452 -0.95 12.16 31.71
C SER A 452 -1.35 12.74 30.36
N LYS A 453 -0.43 12.71 29.39
CA LYS A 453 -0.64 13.19 28.04
C LYS A 453 0.22 12.35 27.08
N PRO A 454 -0.40 11.43 26.30
CA PRO A 454 0.29 10.70 25.26
C PRO A 454 0.94 11.65 24.24
N SER A 455 2.04 11.22 23.64
CA SER A 455 2.76 11.99 22.62
C SER A 455 1.99 12.11 21.28
N TYR A 456 0.93 11.31 21.11
CA TYR A 456 0.04 11.32 19.95
C TYR A 456 -1.33 11.91 20.28
N ARG A 457 -1.99 12.51 19.28
CA ARG A 457 -3.39 12.96 19.35
C ARG A 457 -4.36 11.88 18.86
N HIS A 458 -3.94 11.13 17.85
CA HIS A 458 -4.74 10.10 17.20
C HIS A 458 -3.97 8.78 17.18
N LYS A 459 -4.66 7.69 17.52
CA LYS A 459 -4.11 6.34 17.29
C LYS A 459 -3.98 6.11 15.79
N CYS A 460 -2.98 5.35 15.36
CA CYS A 460 -2.79 5.04 13.95
C CYS A 460 -2.92 3.53 13.70
N LEU A 461 -3.77 3.15 12.75
CA LEU A 461 -3.83 1.79 12.22
C LEU A 461 -2.88 1.70 11.02
N LEU A 462 -1.88 0.82 11.09
CA LEU A 462 -1.06 0.43 9.95
C LEU A 462 -1.72 -0.76 9.28
N LEU A 463 -2.52 -0.51 8.24
CA LEU A 463 -3.19 -1.53 7.45
C LEU A 463 -2.29 -1.90 6.27
N MET A 464 -1.56 -3.00 6.43
CA MET A 464 -0.58 -3.45 5.44
C MET A 464 -1.22 -4.54 4.59
N ASP A 465 -1.97 -4.13 3.56
CA ASP A 465 -2.42 -5.08 2.55
C ASP A 465 -1.18 -5.61 1.82
N GLU A 466 -1.11 -6.93 1.69
CA GLU A 466 0.03 -7.65 1.12
C GLU A 466 1.37 -7.28 1.77
N PHE A 467 1.47 -7.43 3.09
CA PHE A 467 2.67 -7.12 3.88
C PHE A 467 4.00 -7.63 3.26
N ASN A 468 3.98 -8.81 2.64
CA ASN A 468 5.17 -9.41 2.01
C ASN A 468 5.69 -8.63 0.78
N SER A 469 4.89 -7.76 0.16
CA SER A 469 5.31 -6.99 -1.02
C SER A 469 6.37 -5.93 -0.70
N LEU A 470 6.47 -5.52 0.56
CA LEU A 470 7.42 -4.51 1.03
C LEU A 470 8.82 -5.12 1.30
N GLY A 471 8.99 -6.40 1.01
CA GLY A 471 10.21 -7.17 1.29
C GLY A 471 10.42 -7.36 2.78
N ASN A 472 11.69 -7.46 3.19
CA ASN A 472 12.05 -7.66 4.59
C ASN A 472 11.99 -6.32 5.35
N LEU A 473 11.09 -6.24 6.33
CA LEU A 473 10.94 -5.13 7.26
C LEU A 473 11.34 -5.58 8.68
N LYS A 474 12.53 -6.16 8.87
CA LYS A 474 12.95 -6.76 10.15
C LYS A 474 12.84 -5.79 11.32
N ARG A 475 13.30 -4.54 11.17
CA ARG A 475 13.20 -3.53 12.24
C ARG A 475 11.74 -3.23 12.59
N PHE A 476 10.87 -3.10 11.60
CA PHE A 476 9.42 -3.00 11.81
C PHE A 476 8.86 -4.22 12.57
N ALA A 477 9.22 -5.43 12.15
CA ALA A 477 8.77 -6.68 12.76
C ALA A 477 9.14 -6.75 14.25
N SER A 478 10.39 -6.42 14.60
CA SER A 478 10.85 -6.33 15.99
C SER A 478 10.17 -5.18 16.76
N ALA A 479 9.86 -4.07 16.08
CA ALA A 479 9.19 -2.93 16.72
C ALA A 479 7.73 -3.22 17.13
N LEU A 480 7.08 -4.23 16.54
CA LEU A 480 5.74 -4.66 16.93
C LEU A 480 5.63 -5.02 18.42
N ALA A 481 6.71 -5.45 19.07
CA ALA A 481 6.69 -5.78 20.49
C ALA A 481 6.31 -4.58 21.40
N PHE A 482 6.60 -3.34 20.98
CA PHE A 482 6.40 -2.15 21.80
C PHE A 482 5.56 -1.04 21.15
N THR A 483 5.40 -1.03 19.83
CA THR A 483 4.69 0.06 19.10
C THR A 483 3.22 0.23 19.50
N ALA A 484 2.57 -0.82 20.01
CA ALA A 484 1.23 -0.75 20.61
C ALA A 484 1.14 0.30 21.74
N GLY A 485 2.19 0.42 22.57
CA GLY A 485 2.27 1.41 23.65
C GLY A 485 2.34 2.86 23.15
N TYR A 486 2.82 3.06 21.93
CA TYR A 486 2.94 4.36 21.26
C TYR A 486 1.68 4.74 20.46
N GLY A 487 0.59 3.98 20.60
CA GLY A 487 -0.70 4.28 19.95
C GLY A 487 -0.79 3.81 18.50
N MET A 488 0.16 2.99 18.04
CA MET A 488 0.14 2.37 16.71
C MET A 488 -0.39 0.94 16.80
N LYS A 489 -1.28 0.58 15.88
CA LYS A 489 -1.82 -0.77 15.76
C LYS A 489 -1.55 -1.27 14.34
N SER A 490 -0.77 -2.33 14.20
CA SER A 490 -0.55 -2.99 12.92
C SER A 490 -1.59 -4.07 12.63
N MET A 491 -2.04 -4.12 11.38
CA MET A 491 -2.87 -5.16 10.79
C MET A 491 -2.14 -5.69 9.56
N LEU A 492 -1.47 -6.83 9.75
CA LEU A 492 -0.59 -7.43 8.74
C LEU A 492 -1.38 -8.46 7.94
N ILE A 493 -1.52 -8.23 6.64
CA ILE A 493 -2.32 -9.10 5.78
C ILE A 493 -1.39 -9.82 4.80
N MET A 494 -1.44 -11.15 4.81
CA MET A 494 -0.61 -12.02 3.98
C MET A 494 -1.44 -13.13 3.34
N GLN A 495 -0.91 -13.73 2.27
CA GLN A 495 -1.63 -14.76 1.52
C GLN A 495 -1.51 -16.16 2.14
N GLY A 496 -0.43 -16.42 2.88
CA GLY A 496 -0.11 -17.71 3.49
C GLY A 496 1.12 -17.60 4.38
N LEU A 497 1.24 -18.49 5.36
CA LEU A 497 2.40 -18.52 6.27
C LEU A 497 3.70 -18.93 5.58
N ASP A 498 3.65 -19.71 4.50
CA ASP A 498 4.86 -20.08 3.74
C ASP A 498 5.60 -18.87 3.17
N GLN A 499 4.88 -17.84 2.75
CA GLN A 499 5.52 -16.60 2.27
C GLN A 499 6.18 -15.84 3.43
N LEU A 500 5.53 -15.80 4.58
CA LEU A 500 6.08 -15.19 5.81
C LEU A 500 7.40 -15.87 6.18
N TYR A 501 7.41 -17.21 6.21
CA TYR A 501 8.59 -17.99 6.58
C TYR A 501 9.74 -17.86 5.58
N LYS A 502 9.45 -17.63 4.29
CA LYS A 502 10.48 -17.36 3.28
C LYS A 502 11.17 -16.01 3.50
N THR A 503 10.45 -15.00 3.94
CA THR A 503 10.99 -13.63 4.12
C THR A 503 11.62 -13.43 5.50
N TYR A 504 11.02 -13.97 6.56
CA TYR A 504 11.40 -13.71 7.95
C TYR A 504 11.93 -14.95 8.70
N GLY A 505 11.95 -16.12 8.05
CA GLY A 505 12.27 -17.38 8.71
C GLY A 505 11.09 -17.96 9.52
N LYS A 506 11.20 -19.23 9.94
CA LYS A 506 10.16 -19.91 10.73
C LYS A 506 10.11 -19.42 12.18
N GLU A 507 11.24 -19.02 12.75
CA GLU A 507 11.36 -18.53 14.14
C GLU A 507 11.09 -17.02 14.25
N ASN A 508 10.25 -16.47 13.38
CA ASN A 508 9.94 -15.04 13.38
C ASN A 508 9.01 -14.66 14.56
N GLU A 509 9.16 -13.44 15.04
CA GLU A 509 8.38 -12.93 16.18
C GLU A 509 7.00 -12.37 15.77
N LEU A 510 6.67 -12.32 14.48
CA LEU A 510 5.47 -11.63 13.98
C LEU A 510 4.18 -12.27 14.51
N LEU A 511 4.08 -13.60 14.47
CA LEU A 511 2.92 -14.32 14.99
C LEU A 511 2.77 -14.12 16.50
N MET A 512 3.88 -14.13 17.25
CA MET A 512 3.89 -13.96 18.70
C MET A 512 3.52 -12.53 19.13
N ASN A 513 3.93 -11.52 18.36
CA ASN A 513 3.63 -10.11 18.62
C ASN A 513 2.21 -9.70 18.18
N THR A 514 1.41 -10.64 17.66
CA THR A 514 0.03 -10.40 17.24
C THR A 514 -0.95 -11.14 18.16
N SER A 515 -1.85 -10.38 18.78
CA SER A 515 -2.81 -10.93 19.75
C SER A 515 -4.04 -11.54 19.09
N LEU A 516 -4.32 -11.16 17.84
CA LEU A 516 -5.42 -11.67 17.05
C LEU A 516 -4.87 -12.22 15.74
N GLN A 517 -5.10 -13.49 15.49
CA GLN A 517 -4.75 -14.16 14.25
C GLN A 517 -6.03 -14.60 13.54
N ILE A 518 -6.22 -14.14 12.31
CA ILE A 518 -7.42 -14.45 11.51
C ILE A 518 -7.00 -15.31 10.32
N TYR A 519 -7.61 -16.48 10.19
CA TYR A 519 -7.34 -17.42 9.13
C TYR A 519 -8.57 -17.61 8.25
N TYR A 520 -8.40 -17.37 6.95
CA TYR A 520 -9.38 -17.76 5.94
C TYR A 520 -9.04 -19.16 5.45
N SER A 521 -9.88 -19.74 4.59
CA SER A 521 -9.56 -21.00 3.91
C SER A 521 -8.16 -20.95 3.30
N PRO A 522 -7.19 -21.72 3.81
CA PRO A 522 -5.83 -21.71 3.32
C PRO A 522 -5.73 -22.43 1.98
N ASN A 523 -4.81 -21.98 1.12
CA ASN A 523 -4.49 -22.67 -0.13
C ASN A 523 -3.22 -23.53 -0.01
N ASP A 524 -2.37 -23.26 0.98
CA ASP A 524 -1.12 -23.98 1.23
C ASP A 524 -1.24 -24.99 2.38
N ALA A 525 -0.29 -25.94 2.44
CA ALA A 525 -0.29 -27.00 3.45
C ALA A 525 0.18 -26.52 4.82
N ALA A 526 1.15 -25.60 4.86
CA ALA A 526 1.72 -25.12 6.11
C ALA A 526 0.69 -24.36 6.95
N THR A 527 -0.08 -23.47 6.33
CA THR A 527 -1.15 -22.72 7.00
C THR A 527 -2.25 -23.66 7.47
N ALA A 528 -2.68 -24.62 6.64
CA ALA A 528 -3.70 -25.60 7.01
C ALA A 528 -3.26 -26.46 8.22
N LYS A 529 -2.01 -26.93 8.23
CA LYS A 529 -1.44 -27.69 9.34
C LYS A 529 -1.31 -26.84 10.60
N HIS A 530 -0.89 -25.58 10.46
CA HIS A 530 -0.80 -24.66 11.59
C HIS A 530 -2.16 -24.41 12.25
N ILE A 531 -3.25 -24.29 11.46
CA ILE A 531 -4.61 -24.17 11.99
C ILE A 531 -5.00 -25.44 12.77
N GLU A 532 -4.77 -26.62 12.19
CA GLU A 532 -5.06 -27.92 12.83
C GLU A 532 -4.33 -28.04 14.18
N GLU A 533 -3.02 -27.81 14.18
CA GLU A 533 -2.17 -27.87 15.38
C GLU A 533 -2.58 -26.83 16.44
N SER A 534 -2.95 -25.62 16.02
CA SER A 534 -3.35 -24.53 16.93
C SER A 534 -4.73 -24.73 17.55
N LEU A 535 -5.65 -25.41 16.86
CA LEU A 535 -6.96 -25.77 17.41
C LEU A 535 -6.84 -26.96 18.37
N GLY A 536 -5.90 -27.86 18.12
CA GLY A 536 -5.72 -29.08 18.89
C GLY A 536 -6.78 -30.14 18.57
N ASN A 537 -6.87 -31.13 19.46
CA ASN A 537 -7.70 -32.31 19.26
C ASN A 537 -8.89 -32.34 20.22
N GLU A 538 -9.98 -32.93 19.76
CA GLU A 538 -11.10 -33.38 20.57
C GLU A 538 -11.09 -34.90 20.75
N THR A 539 -11.72 -35.39 21.81
CA THR A 539 -11.93 -36.82 22.03
C THR A 539 -13.29 -37.20 21.46
N ILE A 540 -13.31 -38.07 20.45
CA ILE A 540 -14.54 -38.61 19.86
C ILE A 540 -14.79 -40.04 20.35
N ARG A 541 -16.07 -40.41 20.47
CA ARG A 541 -16.50 -41.79 20.71
C ARG A 541 -16.84 -42.45 19.38
N VAL A 542 -16.11 -43.49 19.03
CA VAL A 542 -16.33 -44.27 17.82
C VAL A 542 -17.12 -45.53 18.19
N GLU A 543 -18.26 -45.70 17.54
CA GLU A 543 -19.10 -46.88 17.66
C GLU A 543 -18.70 -47.88 16.57
N SER A 544 -18.36 -49.09 16.97
CA SER A 544 -18.04 -50.20 16.09
C SER A 544 -19.11 -51.27 16.22
N GLU A 545 -19.88 -51.46 15.16
CA GLU A 545 -20.87 -52.53 15.03
C GLU A 545 -20.23 -53.73 14.35
N SER A 546 -20.23 -54.88 15.02
CA SER A 546 -19.87 -56.15 14.41
C SER A 546 -21.12 -56.98 14.16
N GLU A 547 -21.38 -57.31 12.89
CA GLU A 547 -22.49 -58.17 12.47
C GLU A 547 -21.98 -59.60 12.26
N THR A 548 -22.13 -60.45 13.28
CA THR A 548 -21.83 -61.88 13.17
C THR A 548 -23.05 -62.54 12.53
N GLY A 549 -22.86 -63.32 11.45
CA GLY A 549 -23.88 -63.81 10.49
C GLY A 549 -25.06 -64.66 11.00
N SER A 550 -25.70 -64.28 12.10
CA SER A 550 -26.94 -64.81 12.63
C SER A 550 -27.88 -63.63 12.88
N TRP A 551 -29.10 -63.69 12.32
CA TRP A 551 -30.08 -62.60 12.20
C TRP A 551 -30.51 -61.86 13.51
N PHE A 552 -29.98 -62.24 14.68
CA PHE A 552 -30.48 -61.76 15.97
C PHE A 552 -29.43 -61.24 16.97
N LYS A 553 -28.15 -61.05 16.59
CA LYS A 553 -27.16 -60.44 17.51
C LYS A 553 -26.25 -59.43 16.82
N LYS A 554 -26.55 -58.14 17.01
CA LYS A 554 -25.61 -57.05 16.79
C LYS A 554 -24.83 -56.79 18.08
N SER A 555 -23.50 -56.84 18.00
CA SER A 555 -22.62 -56.42 19.11
C SER A 555 -22.11 -55.01 18.79
N VAL A 556 -22.33 -54.09 19.72
CA VAL A 556 -21.93 -52.69 19.62
C VAL A 556 -20.82 -52.46 20.64
N SER A 557 -19.69 -51.92 20.19
CA SER A 557 -18.57 -51.56 21.06
C SER A 557 -18.21 -50.08 20.88
N TYR A 558 -17.81 -49.41 21.95
CA TYR A 558 -17.42 -48.00 21.95
C TYR A 558 -15.93 -47.87 22.26
N SER A 559 -15.21 -47.10 21.46
CA SER A 559 -13.82 -46.71 21.73
C SER A 559 -13.68 -45.19 21.72
N GLU A 560 -12.85 -44.64 22.60
CA GLU A 560 -12.51 -43.21 22.62
C GLU A 560 -11.23 -43.00 21.81
N THR A 561 -11.27 -42.10 20.83
CA THR A 561 -10.14 -41.79 19.93
C THR A 561 -9.94 -40.29 19.83
N SER A 562 -8.69 -39.84 19.79
CA SER A 562 -8.35 -38.42 19.57
C SER A 562 -8.48 -38.06 18.09
N ARG A 563 -9.19 -36.99 17.77
CA ARG A 563 -9.34 -36.45 16.41
C ARG A 563 -9.06 -34.94 16.44
N PRO A 564 -8.34 -34.37 15.46
CA PRO A 564 -8.25 -32.92 15.33
C PRO A 564 -9.63 -32.26 15.30
N LEU A 565 -9.80 -31.15 16.03
CA LEU A 565 -11.06 -30.41 16.09
C LEU A 565 -11.49 -29.95 14.68
N LEU A 566 -10.50 -29.56 13.88
CA LEU A 566 -10.63 -29.28 12.45
C LEU A 566 -9.38 -29.82 11.77
N THR A 567 -9.55 -30.79 10.88
CA THR A 567 -8.43 -31.32 10.11
C THR A 567 -7.93 -30.28 9.11
N ALA A 568 -6.68 -30.39 8.67
CA ALA A 568 -6.07 -29.50 7.68
C ALA A 568 -6.87 -29.49 6.35
N GLU A 569 -7.46 -30.63 5.97
CA GLU A 569 -8.31 -30.72 4.78
C GLU A 569 -9.67 -30.04 4.98
N GLU A 570 -10.26 -30.10 6.17
CA GLU A 570 -11.47 -29.35 6.50
C GLU A 570 -11.20 -27.85 6.57
N ALA A 571 -10.03 -27.43 7.10
CA ALA A 571 -9.61 -26.03 7.15
C ALA A 571 -9.56 -25.42 5.73
N ARG A 572 -9.06 -26.17 4.74
CA ARG A 572 -9.06 -25.79 3.32
C ARG A 572 -10.45 -25.58 2.73
N ARG A 573 -11.50 -26.10 3.37
CA ARG A 573 -12.89 -26.06 2.92
C ARG A 573 -13.80 -25.19 3.80
N LEU A 574 -13.23 -24.25 4.55
CA LEU A 574 -14.02 -23.30 5.39
C LEU A 574 -15.01 -22.44 4.59
N GLY A 575 -14.77 -22.20 3.29
CA GLY A 575 -15.69 -21.46 2.43
C GLY A 575 -15.86 -20.00 2.86
N ASN A 576 -17.06 -19.65 3.32
CA ASN A 576 -17.40 -18.31 3.81
C ASN A 576 -17.09 -18.11 5.30
N ASP A 577 -16.60 -19.14 5.99
CA ASP A 577 -16.20 -19.02 7.38
C ASP A 577 -14.73 -18.61 7.50
N GLU A 578 -14.40 -18.09 8.69
CA GLU A 578 -13.07 -17.71 9.11
C GLU A 578 -12.84 -18.18 10.55
N ILE A 579 -11.57 -18.43 10.90
CA ILE A 579 -11.15 -18.84 12.24
C ILE A 579 -10.36 -17.72 12.88
N LEU A 580 -10.75 -17.32 14.09
CA LEU A 580 -10.10 -16.28 14.87
C LEU A 580 -9.43 -16.92 16.08
N PHE A 581 -8.11 -16.80 16.17
CA PHE A 581 -7.36 -17.07 17.41
C PHE A 581 -7.16 -15.76 18.14
N VAL A 582 -7.78 -15.66 19.33
CA VAL A 582 -7.67 -14.50 20.21
C VAL A 582 -6.81 -14.89 21.40
N GLN A 583 -5.73 -14.16 21.65
CA GLN A 583 -4.83 -14.47 22.77
C GLN A 583 -5.60 -14.54 24.09
N ASN A 584 -5.32 -15.58 24.88
CA ASN A 584 -5.97 -15.90 26.17
C ASN A 584 -7.47 -16.22 26.08
N ASN A 585 -7.99 -16.57 24.91
CA ASN A 585 -9.39 -16.93 24.73
C ASN A 585 -9.53 -18.16 23.80
N PRO A 586 -10.64 -18.92 23.91
CA PRO A 586 -10.92 -20.00 22.95
C PRO A 586 -11.01 -19.49 21.51
N PRO A 587 -10.58 -20.29 20.52
CA PRO A 587 -10.76 -19.96 19.11
C PRO A 587 -12.24 -19.77 18.75
N VAL A 588 -12.51 -18.84 17.83
CA VAL A 588 -13.88 -18.51 17.39
C VAL A 588 -14.01 -18.74 15.90
N ARG A 589 -15.06 -19.46 15.48
CA ARG A 589 -15.46 -19.58 14.08
C ARG A 589 -16.55 -18.56 13.76
N THR A 590 -16.33 -17.72 12.76
CA THR A 590 -17.27 -16.66 12.33
C THR A 590 -17.54 -16.72 10.85
N GLU A 591 -18.60 -16.03 10.41
CA GLU A 591 -18.87 -15.82 8.99
C GLU A 591 -18.15 -14.55 8.52
N LYS A 592 -17.61 -14.59 7.30
CA LYS A 592 -17.00 -13.43 6.66
C LYS A 592 -18.06 -12.36 6.42
N ILE A 593 -17.70 -11.11 6.69
CA ILE A 593 -18.55 -9.97 6.34
C ILE A 593 -18.52 -9.77 4.82
N LYS A 594 -19.66 -9.35 4.26
CA LYS A 594 -19.74 -8.88 2.88
C LYS A 594 -20.35 -7.50 2.85
N TYR A 595 -19.50 -6.46 2.75
CA TYR A 595 -19.96 -5.08 2.91
C TYR A 595 -21.07 -4.68 1.93
N TYR A 596 -21.09 -5.25 0.72
CA TYR A 596 -22.07 -4.95 -0.33
C TYR A 596 -23.45 -5.59 -0.09
N GLU A 597 -23.57 -6.51 0.86
CA GLU A 597 -24.86 -7.13 1.21
C GLU A 597 -25.60 -6.36 2.31
N GLN A 598 -25.06 -5.23 2.78
CA GLN A 598 -25.55 -4.57 4.00
C GLN A 598 -25.68 -3.05 3.82
N ASP A 599 -26.87 -2.51 4.05
CA ASP A 599 -27.15 -1.07 3.92
C ASP A 599 -26.25 -0.21 4.81
N PHE A 600 -25.82 -0.76 5.96
CA PHE A 600 -24.94 -0.08 6.90
C PHE A 600 -23.62 0.38 6.25
N PHE A 601 -23.05 -0.43 5.35
CA PHE A 601 -21.84 -0.07 4.62
C PHE A 601 -22.16 0.62 3.29
N LEU A 602 -23.19 0.19 2.57
CA LEU A 602 -23.57 0.79 1.29
C LEU A 602 -23.88 2.30 1.41
N LYS A 603 -24.56 2.74 2.49
CA LYS A 603 -24.83 4.17 2.78
C LYS A 603 -23.57 4.99 3.07
N LYS A 604 -22.43 4.33 3.21
CA LYS A 604 -21.13 4.96 3.47
C LYS A 604 -20.29 5.12 2.24
N LEU A 605 -20.61 4.43 1.14
CA LEU A 605 -19.90 4.58 -0.12
C LEU A 605 -20.09 6.00 -0.65
N VAL A 606 -18.98 6.68 -0.87
CA VAL A 606 -18.89 8.05 -1.39
C VAL A 606 -17.65 8.08 -2.28
N ASP A 607 -17.78 8.74 -3.43
CA ASP A 607 -16.69 8.89 -4.38
C ASP A 607 -15.42 9.42 -3.71
N ALA A 608 -14.29 8.81 -4.04
CA ALA A 608 -12.99 9.26 -3.56
C ALA A 608 -12.70 10.70 -4.03
N PRO A 609 -11.93 11.49 -3.26
CA PRO A 609 -11.46 12.79 -3.69
C PRO A 609 -10.70 12.69 -5.03
N TYR A 610 -10.92 13.66 -5.92
CA TYR A 610 -10.29 13.68 -7.24
C TYR A 610 -8.78 13.96 -7.21
N VAL A 611 -8.34 14.61 -6.13
CA VAL A 611 -6.95 14.91 -5.77
C VAL A 611 -6.74 14.65 -4.29
N SER A 612 -5.49 14.35 -3.90
CA SER A 612 -5.08 14.27 -2.51
C SER A 612 -5.32 15.59 -1.75
N ASP A 613 -5.65 15.50 -0.47
CA ASP A 613 -5.57 16.64 0.43
C ASP A 613 -4.09 17.01 0.69
N VAL A 614 -3.87 18.30 0.93
CA VAL A 614 -2.59 18.86 1.40
C VAL A 614 -2.75 19.26 2.88
N ILE A 615 -1.75 18.95 3.71
CA ILE A 615 -1.69 19.36 5.11
C ILE A 615 -0.81 20.60 5.25
N ARG A 616 0.40 20.57 4.69
CA ARG A 616 1.36 21.66 4.69
C ARG A 616 0.94 22.74 3.69
N SER A 617 0.04 23.62 4.12
CA SER A 617 -0.56 24.70 3.32
C SER A 617 -0.67 25.98 4.14
N GLY A 618 -0.79 27.12 3.47
CA GLY A 618 -0.84 28.45 4.08
C GLY A 618 0.52 29.16 4.12
N GLY A 619 0.49 30.48 3.93
CA GLY A 619 1.69 31.32 3.99
C GLY A 619 2.75 30.89 2.99
N ARG A 620 4.00 30.69 3.45
CA ARG A 620 5.09 30.24 2.58
C ARG A 620 4.91 28.81 2.06
N ALA A 621 4.13 27.96 2.75
CA ALA A 621 3.87 26.60 2.29
C ALA A 621 3.11 26.57 0.97
N ASP A 622 2.24 27.55 0.67
CA ASP A 622 1.53 27.60 -0.60
C ASP A 622 2.45 27.85 -1.81
N VAL A 623 3.60 28.49 -1.55
CA VAL A 623 4.65 28.74 -2.56
C VAL A 623 5.53 27.51 -2.70
N ILE A 624 6.04 26.97 -1.59
CA ILE A 624 6.93 25.79 -1.57
C ILE A 624 6.20 24.56 -2.14
N ASN A 625 4.95 24.37 -1.72
CA ASN A 625 4.11 23.24 -2.09
C ASN A 625 3.17 23.57 -3.26
N ALA A 626 3.49 24.57 -4.08
CA ALA A 626 2.73 24.79 -5.31
C ALA A 626 2.81 23.54 -6.22
N ASN A 627 1.67 23.06 -6.70
CA ASN A 627 1.58 21.96 -7.66
C ASN A 627 0.64 22.36 -8.82
N PRO A 628 1.20 22.73 -10.00
CA PRO A 628 0.40 23.14 -11.16
C PRO A 628 -0.53 22.03 -11.67
N LEU A 629 -0.06 20.78 -11.71
CA LEU A 629 -0.86 19.64 -12.19
C LEU A 629 -2.06 19.37 -11.28
N TRP A 630 -1.87 19.49 -9.97
CA TRP A 630 -2.96 19.40 -8.99
C TRP A 630 -4.03 20.47 -9.22
N LYS A 631 -3.62 21.72 -9.48
CA LYS A 631 -4.55 22.83 -9.78
C LYS A 631 -5.30 22.61 -11.09
N GLN A 632 -4.58 22.26 -12.15
CA GLN A 632 -5.15 21.97 -13.47
C GLN A 632 -6.19 20.84 -13.38
N ARG A 633 -5.90 19.79 -12.61
CA ARG A 633 -6.81 18.66 -12.41
C ARG A 633 -8.10 19.09 -11.69
N LEU A 634 -8.00 19.95 -10.69
CA LEU A 634 -9.19 20.51 -10.04
C LEU A 634 -10.03 21.39 -10.96
N GLU A 635 -9.38 22.17 -11.83
CA GLU A 635 -10.05 23.00 -12.84
C GLU A 635 -10.79 22.14 -13.87
N GLN A 636 -10.12 21.12 -14.43
CA GLN A 636 -10.75 20.14 -15.33
C GLN A 636 -11.99 19.48 -14.71
N ARG A 637 -11.94 19.18 -13.40
CA ARG A 637 -13.09 18.61 -12.69
C ARG A 637 -14.25 19.60 -12.56
N LYS A 638 -13.97 20.89 -12.31
CA LYS A 638 -15.00 21.93 -12.26
C LYS A 638 -15.65 22.09 -13.63
N GLU A 639 -14.86 22.18 -14.69
CA GLU A 639 -15.36 22.28 -16.08
C GLU A 639 -16.23 21.08 -16.46
N ALA A 640 -15.78 19.85 -16.17
CA ALA A 640 -16.56 18.65 -16.43
C ALA A 640 -17.88 18.59 -15.61
N GLY A 641 -17.87 19.14 -14.39
CA GLY A 641 -19.07 19.29 -13.56
C GLY A 641 -20.06 20.31 -14.12
N GLU A 642 -19.56 21.47 -14.58
CA GLU A 642 -20.37 22.52 -15.21
C GLU A 642 -20.98 22.08 -16.54
N HIS A 643 -20.23 21.31 -17.35
CA HIS A 643 -20.75 20.73 -18.60
C HIS A 643 -21.87 19.72 -18.35
N LYS A 644 -21.76 18.84 -17.33
CA LYS A 644 -22.87 17.94 -16.94
C LYS A 644 -24.12 18.71 -16.51
N PHE A 645 -23.98 19.86 -15.85
CA PHE A 645 -25.11 20.72 -15.47
C PHE A 645 -25.73 21.48 -16.66
N LYS A 646 -24.94 21.78 -17.71
CA LYS A 646 -25.46 22.37 -18.96
C LYS A 646 -26.21 21.34 -19.80
N ASP A 647 -25.70 20.12 -19.94
CA ASP A 647 -26.37 19.05 -20.71
C ASP A 647 -27.67 18.57 -20.04
N LEU A 648 -27.74 18.59 -18.70
CA LEU A 648 -28.98 18.34 -17.95
C LEU A 648 -30.04 19.45 -18.06
N LYS A 649 -29.67 20.66 -18.51
CA LYS A 649 -30.62 21.75 -18.82
C LYS A 649 -31.16 21.70 -20.25
N VAL A 650 -30.51 20.95 -21.15
CA VAL A 650 -30.98 20.75 -22.53
C VAL A 650 -31.86 19.49 -22.65
N ALA A 651 -31.76 18.57 -21.69
CA ALA A 651 -32.60 17.36 -21.59
C ALA A 651 -33.62 17.43 -20.44
N ARG A 652 -34.37 18.54 -20.34
CA ARG A 652 -35.51 18.66 -19.42
C ARG A 652 -36.79 18.95 -20.18
#